data_AF-A0A931I643-F1
#
_entry.id   AF-A0A931I643-F1
#
_cell.length_a   1.000
_cell.length_b   1.000
_cell.length_c   1.000
_cell.angle_alpha   90.00
_cell.angle_beta   90.00
_cell.angle_gamma   90.00
#
_symmetry.space_group_name_H-M   'P 1'
#
loop_
_entity.id
_entity.type
_entity.pdbx_description
1 polymer ?
#
loop_
_entity_poly.entity_id
_entity_poly.type
_entity_poly.pdbx_seq_one_letter_code
_entity_poly.pdbx_strand_id
1 'polypeptide(L)'
;MAKQTYPGVYIDEVSSGVAPLEIASTSTAAFVGTAEMGPEAATKVTSWAQFQRLYGGVLPDSYLAPSVFQYFNNGGRQCYIVRVVKTDAAAASVTLANRAATPVAGVVFAARSKGTWGNSLVLQIEDAATNPGNDFRVSVRRQPDPAIVPVNINDTPPIEQFDDLSADPVSPRFVETVLARESVLITATMKDTNKFQKGLHRGGVSPTLPLNAALNLQIDVDGDGFQLVSLPGTAGTADLAGVAAAIETAVKALTKKRASTDPKAFTQFTCTVEPTAGAGPKRLVLRSGTEKASSAVLIAAAPADDATVQLKLGPARGVSETGAAVRRPVNAAAVQVGDAEKGGGVLEITPGDDGNATLTANSFTDAFPRLDAITDVSLLAVPGEASTTVMNQGLAYCAGRPLRDMFFVGETTRADQSPVGAVGFRAELAANSFGALYFPWVKGIDLTGRSQDPVLLPPSGYIAGLYARVDAARGVWKAPAGTDTTLHGVLGLGYELTDVEHGDLNTKGVCALRRFPTSGVVAFGARTVAGPSDAIWRYVPVRRTVIMLRVSIYYGIQWAVFEPNDEPLWSQLRLSIGSFMSTLFRQGAFQGSTTTEAFFVKCDADTTTQADIDRGVVNVEVGFAPVKPAEFVVVKISQKAGQASS
;
A
#
# COMPACT_ATOMS: atom_id res chain seq x y z
N MET A 1 -18.47 -50.46 -3.53
CA MET A 1 -19.49 -50.56 -2.47
C MET A 1 -19.10 -51.68 -1.52
N ALA A 2 -18.88 -51.38 -0.24
CA ALA A 2 -18.60 -52.41 0.77
C ALA A 2 -19.90 -53.18 1.11
N LYS A 3 -19.80 -54.51 1.22
CA LYS A 3 -20.93 -55.40 1.49
C LYS A 3 -21.30 -55.31 2.99
N GLN A 4 -22.42 -54.66 3.31
CA GLN A 4 -22.93 -54.53 4.68
C GLN A 4 -23.44 -55.88 5.21
N THR A 5 -23.06 -56.24 6.44
CA THR A 5 -23.23 -57.60 6.99
C THR A 5 -24.10 -57.69 8.26
N TYR A 6 -24.74 -56.61 8.72
CA TYR A 6 -25.68 -56.68 9.87
C TYR A 6 -26.69 -55.51 9.93
N PRO A 7 -27.85 -55.67 10.59
CA PRO A 7 -28.84 -54.60 10.78
C PRO A 7 -28.33 -53.54 11.78
N GLY A 8 -28.37 -52.26 11.39
CA GLY A 8 -28.00 -51.10 12.21
C GLY A 8 -28.34 -49.77 11.50
N VAL A 9 -28.30 -48.65 12.24
CA VAL A 9 -28.36 -47.30 11.64
C VAL A 9 -26.95 -46.93 11.22
N TYR A 10 -26.72 -46.77 9.92
CA TYR A 10 -25.45 -46.33 9.36
C TYR A 10 -25.54 -44.84 9.06
N ILE A 11 -24.55 -44.08 9.54
CA ILE A 11 -24.41 -42.66 9.20
C ILE A 11 -23.36 -42.61 8.09
N ASP A 12 -23.81 -42.37 6.86
CA ASP A 12 -22.93 -41.95 5.77
C ASP A 12 -22.78 -40.42 5.84
N GLU A 13 -21.55 -39.95 6.01
CA GLU A 13 -21.24 -38.53 5.81
C GLU A 13 -21.30 -38.22 4.32
N VAL A 14 -22.51 -37.93 3.83
CA VAL A 14 -22.71 -37.31 2.53
C VAL A 14 -22.28 -35.85 2.69
N SER A 15 -21.04 -35.54 2.32
CA SER A 15 -20.65 -34.15 2.09
C SER A 15 -21.59 -33.59 1.03
N SER A 16 -22.50 -32.69 1.41
CA SER A 16 -23.26 -31.92 0.43
C SER A 16 -22.26 -30.97 -0.25
N GLY A 17 -21.56 -31.46 -1.28
CA GLY A 17 -20.39 -30.84 -1.91
C GLY A 17 -20.63 -29.51 -2.62
N VAL A 18 -21.72 -28.83 -2.33
CA VAL A 18 -22.08 -27.54 -2.92
C VAL A 18 -21.85 -26.44 -1.90
N ALA A 19 -20.71 -25.74 -2.01
CA ALA A 19 -20.48 -24.52 -1.26
C ALA A 19 -21.58 -23.48 -1.63
N PRO A 20 -22.18 -22.77 -0.66
CA PRO A 20 -23.13 -21.71 -0.96
C PRO A 20 -22.48 -20.60 -1.79
N LEU A 21 -23.16 -20.14 -2.85
CA LEU A 21 -22.74 -18.95 -3.58
C LEU A 21 -22.90 -17.70 -2.71
N GLU A 22 -21.85 -16.90 -2.62
CA GLU A 22 -21.88 -15.60 -1.94
C GLU A 22 -22.12 -14.47 -2.93
N ILE A 23 -22.78 -13.41 -2.46
CA ILE A 23 -23.00 -12.19 -3.25
C ILE A 23 -21.66 -11.45 -3.37
N ALA A 24 -21.19 -11.26 -4.60
CA ALA A 24 -20.01 -10.46 -4.89
C ALA A 24 -20.16 -9.01 -4.44
N SER A 25 -19.02 -8.37 -4.14
CA SER A 25 -18.93 -6.94 -3.85
C SER A 25 -19.58 -6.11 -4.97
N THR A 26 -20.53 -5.24 -4.63
CA THR A 26 -21.23 -4.34 -5.58
C THR A 26 -20.86 -2.86 -5.39
N SER A 27 -20.11 -2.55 -4.34
CA SER A 27 -19.91 -1.20 -3.83
C SER A 27 -18.45 -0.78 -3.63
N THR A 28 -17.49 -1.67 -3.84
CA THR A 28 -16.06 -1.33 -3.75
C THR A 28 -15.65 -0.52 -4.96
N ALA A 29 -15.38 0.76 -4.75
CA ALA A 29 -15.01 1.68 -5.82
C ALA A 29 -13.51 1.73 -6.05
N ALA A 30 -13.09 1.95 -7.29
CA ALA A 30 -11.76 2.45 -7.63
C ALA A 30 -11.86 3.92 -8.02
N PHE A 31 -11.04 4.76 -7.39
CA PHE A 31 -10.89 6.17 -7.72
C PHE A 31 -9.53 6.41 -8.36
N VAL A 32 -9.54 6.99 -9.55
CA VAL A 32 -8.33 7.36 -10.29
C VAL A 32 -8.18 8.86 -10.25
N GLY A 33 -7.00 9.37 -9.88
CA GLY A 33 -6.75 10.80 -9.84
C GLY A 33 -5.40 11.17 -9.23
N THR A 34 -5.13 12.46 -9.10
CA THR A 34 -3.87 12.96 -8.53
C THR A 34 -3.97 13.07 -7.00
N ALA A 35 -2.88 12.76 -6.31
CA ALA A 35 -2.76 12.86 -4.85
C ALA A 35 -1.39 13.44 -4.45
N GLU A 36 -1.32 14.04 -3.26
CA GLU A 36 -0.11 14.68 -2.70
C GLU A 36 1.05 13.70 -2.61
N MET A 37 0.77 12.49 -2.12
CA MET A 37 1.77 11.43 -1.93
C MET A 37 1.15 10.05 -2.18
N GLY A 38 1.92 8.99 -1.95
CA GLY A 38 1.42 7.62 -1.94
C GLY A 38 1.76 6.80 -3.19
N PRO A 39 1.49 5.49 -3.15
CA PRO A 39 1.83 4.56 -4.22
C PRO A 39 1.02 4.79 -5.50
N GLU A 40 1.66 4.58 -6.66
CA GLU A 40 1.02 4.61 -7.97
C GLU A 40 0.16 3.35 -8.23
N ALA A 41 0.54 2.21 -7.65
CA ALA A 41 -0.20 0.96 -7.74
C ALA A 41 -1.57 1.08 -7.03
N ALA A 42 -2.57 0.34 -7.54
CA ALA A 42 -3.89 0.29 -6.95
C ALA A 42 -3.82 -0.19 -5.48
N THR A 43 -4.16 0.69 -4.55
CA THR A 43 -4.02 0.40 -3.10
C THR A 43 -5.36 0.51 -2.41
N LYS A 44 -5.69 -0.52 -1.62
CA LYS A 44 -6.93 -0.59 -0.86
C LYS A 44 -6.91 0.34 0.34
N VAL A 45 -7.99 1.09 0.52
CA VAL A 45 -8.23 2.02 1.61
C VAL A 45 -9.62 1.76 2.19
N THR A 46 -9.71 1.62 3.51
CA THR A 46 -10.95 1.28 4.23
C THR A 46 -11.49 2.43 5.08
N SER A 47 -10.82 3.59 5.09
CA SER A 47 -11.30 4.79 5.78
C SER A 47 -10.69 6.07 5.22
N TRP A 48 -11.33 7.20 5.47
CA TRP A 48 -10.77 8.53 5.18
C TRP A 48 -9.43 8.77 5.89
N ALA A 49 -9.31 8.36 7.16
CA ALA A 49 -8.05 8.51 7.91
C ALA A 49 -6.90 7.70 7.27
N GLN A 50 -7.19 6.50 6.76
CA GLN A 50 -6.19 5.71 6.03
C GLN A 50 -5.84 6.35 4.69
N PHE A 51 -6.82 6.93 3.97
CA PHE A 51 -6.54 7.72 2.77
C PHE A 51 -5.54 8.84 3.08
N GLN A 52 -5.83 9.66 4.09
CA GLN A 52 -4.97 10.79 4.46
C GLN A 52 -3.55 10.35 4.85
N ARG A 53 -3.42 9.22 5.56
CA ARG A 53 -2.12 8.67 5.95
C ARG A 53 -1.29 8.22 4.75
N LEU A 54 -1.92 7.64 3.72
CA LEU A 54 -1.21 7.07 2.57
C LEU A 54 -1.01 8.05 1.41
N TYR A 55 -2.01 8.89 1.16
CA TYR A 55 -2.11 9.74 -0.02
C TYR A 55 -2.01 11.25 0.29
N GLY A 56 -1.98 11.61 1.56
CA GLY A 56 -1.83 12.98 2.01
C GLY A 56 -3.14 13.77 2.07
N GLY A 57 -3.00 15.08 2.09
CA GLY A 57 -4.09 16.04 2.17
C GLY A 57 -4.82 16.26 0.84
N VAL A 58 -5.63 17.31 0.82
CA VAL A 58 -6.41 17.70 -0.36
C VAL A 58 -5.59 18.65 -1.21
N LEU A 59 -5.31 18.24 -2.44
CA LEU A 59 -4.68 19.12 -3.43
C LEU A 59 -5.73 20.09 -4.01
N PRO A 60 -5.39 21.36 -4.24
CA PRO A 60 -6.34 22.37 -4.74
C PRO A 60 -6.90 22.05 -6.14
N ASP A 61 -6.06 21.46 -6.98
CA ASP A 61 -6.39 21.15 -8.38
C ASP A 61 -6.72 19.67 -8.58
N SER A 62 -7.09 18.95 -7.50
CA SER A 62 -7.51 17.55 -7.55
C SER A 62 -8.84 17.33 -6.86
N TYR A 63 -9.67 16.49 -7.47
CA TYR A 63 -10.93 16.06 -6.90
C TYR A 63 -10.89 14.63 -6.33
N LEU A 64 -9.74 13.96 -6.36
CA LEU A 64 -9.61 12.60 -5.83
C LEU A 64 -9.94 12.56 -4.33
N ALA A 65 -9.25 13.36 -3.52
CA ALA A 65 -9.41 13.35 -2.07
C ALA A 65 -10.84 13.75 -1.62
N PRO A 66 -11.45 14.84 -2.14
CA PRO A 66 -12.84 15.17 -1.82
C PRO A 66 -13.82 14.07 -2.23
N SER A 67 -13.61 13.41 -3.36
CA SER A 67 -14.51 12.35 -3.82
C SER A 67 -14.42 11.09 -2.96
N VAL A 68 -13.21 10.73 -2.51
CA VAL A 68 -13.00 9.62 -1.57
C VAL A 68 -13.62 9.94 -0.21
N PHE A 69 -13.46 11.16 0.29
CA PHE A 69 -14.14 11.61 1.52
C PHE A 69 -15.66 11.45 1.41
N GLN A 70 -16.23 11.90 0.29
CA GLN A 70 -17.68 11.84 0.08
C GLN A 70 -18.19 10.43 -0.18
N TYR A 71 -17.37 9.55 -0.77
CA TYR A 71 -17.66 8.12 -0.89
C TYR A 71 -17.91 7.49 0.49
N PHE A 72 -16.97 7.70 1.43
CA PHE A 72 -17.13 7.19 2.80
C PHE A 72 -18.34 7.82 3.52
N ASN A 73 -18.53 9.14 3.41
CA ASN A 73 -19.68 9.82 4.04
C ASN A 73 -21.05 9.41 3.48
N ASN A 74 -21.08 8.90 2.25
CA ASN A 74 -22.30 8.43 1.62
C ASN A 74 -22.51 6.93 1.75
N GLY A 75 -21.70 6.20 2.52
CA GLY A 75 -21.92 4.78 2.86
C GLY A 75 -20.95 3.80 2.20
N GLY A 76 -19.95 4.31 1.48
CA GLY A 76 -18.79 3.54 1.07
C GLY A 76 -18.02 2.98 2.26
N ARG A 77 -17.45 1.79 2.11
CA ARG A 77 -16.73 1.08 3.20
C ARG A 77 -15.27 0.79 2.89
N GLN A 78 -14.96 0.63 1.61
CA GLN A 78 -13.61 0.37 1.12
C GLN A 78 -13.51 0.78 -0.34
N CYS A 79 -12.37 1.31 -0.74
CA CYS A 79 -12.10 1.67 -2.12
C CYS A 79 -10.64 1.40 -2.47
N TYR A 80 -10.34 1.34 -3.77
CA TYR A 80 -8.99 1.36 -4.29
C TYR A 80 -8.65 2.75 -4.79
N ILE A 81 -7.44 3.21 -4.48
CA ILE A 81 -6.91 4.45 -5.00
C ILE A 81 -5.87 4.11 -6.06
N VAL A 82 -6.00 4.74 -7.23
CA VAL A 82 -5.03 4.66 -8.31
C VAL A 82 -4.49 6.07 -8.52
N ARG A 83 -3.29 6.32 -7.99
CA ARG A 83 -2.65 7.64 -8.07
C ARG A 83 -2.05 7.86 -9.45
N VAL A 84 -2.45 8.95 -10.09
CA VAL A 84 -1.86 9.47 -11.32
C VAL A 84 -0.79 10.48 -10.94
N VAL A 85 0.39 10.33 -11.55
CA VAL A 85 1.57 11.15 -11.30
C VAL A 85 2.08 11.66 -12.64
N LYS A 86 2.53 12.91 -12.69
CA LYS A 86 3.14 13.48 -13.90
C LYS A 86 4.43 12.72 -14.24
N THR A 87 4.73 12.59 -15.54
CA THR A 87 5.86 11.78 -16.01
C THR A 87 7.23 12.33 -15.61
N ASP A 88 7.31 13.63 -15.36
CA ASP A 88 8.50 14.36 -14.93
C ASP A 88 8.57 14.60 -13.41
N ALA A 89 7.62 14.05 -12.63
CA ALA A 89 7.66 14.14 -11.17
C ALA A 89 8.82 13.32 -10.58
N ALA A 90 9.43 13.84 -9.51
CA ALA A 90 10.58 13.25 -8.85
C ALA A 90 10.34 13.03 -7.35
N ALA A 91 10.95 12.00 -6.78
CA ALA A 91 10.95 11.78 -5.34
C ALA A 91 12.14 12.51 -4.70
N ALA A 92 11.89 13.16 -3.55
CA ALA A 92 12.94 13.78 -2.78
C ALA A 92 13.92 12.72 -2.27
N SER A 93 15.23 12.99 -2.29
CA SER A 93 16.23 12.11 -1.70
C SER A 93 17.44 12.86 -1.15
N VAL A 94 18.14 12.21 -0.23
CA VAL A 94 19.39 12.68 0.36
C VAL A 94 20.36 11.51 0.51
N THR A 95 21.59 11.71 0.07
CA THR A 95 22.70 10.76 0.24
C THR A 95 23.55 11.18 1.42
N LEU A 96 23.59 10.37 2.47
CA LEU A 96 24.46 10.55 3.62
C LEU A 96 25.76 9.79 3.46
N ALA A 97 26.85 10.43 3.87
CA ALA A 97 28.14 9.80 3.93
C ALA A 97 28.17 8.66 4.96
N ASN A 98 28.99 7.65 4.70
CA ASN A 98 29.32 6.63 5.68
C ASN A 98 30.34 7.15 6.71
N ARG A 99 30.66 6.33 7.71
CA ARG A 99 31.60 6.68 8.80
C ARG A 99 33.05 6.30 8.53
N ALA A 100 33.43 6.13 7.26
CA ALA A 100 34.81 5.83 6.89
C ALA A 100 35.73 7.02 7.20
N ALA A 101 37.02 6.72 7.44
CA ALA A 101 38.05 7.75 7.64
C ALA A 101 38.13 8.74 6.46
N THR A 102 37.87 8.25 5.25
CA THR A 102 37.55 9.07 4.08
C THR A 102 36.09 8.81 3.72
N PRO A 103 35.16 9.68 4.13
CA PRO A 103 33.74 9.46 3.93
C PRO A 103 33.38 9.33 2.44
N VAL A 104 32.55 8.34 2.12
CA VAL A 104 31.97 8.13 0.78
C VAL A 104 30.45 7.98 0.92
N ALA A 105 29.72 7.91 -0.19
CA ALA A 105 28.27 7.68 -0.16
C ALA A 105 27.93 6.38 0.60
N GLY A 106 27.18 6.52 1.69
CA GLY A 106 26.77 5.42 2.57
C GLY A 106 25.36 4.95 2.27
N VAL A 107 24.38 5.79 2.62
CA VAL A 107 22.94 5.50 2.48
C VAL A 107 22.27 6.65 1.73
N VAL A 108 21.43 6.30 0.75
CA VAL A 108 20.41 7.20 0.22
C VAL A 108 19.12 6.97 0.97
N PHE A 109 18.58 8.01 1.56
CA PHE A 109 17.19 8.04 2.02
C PHE A 109 16.35 8.78 0.98
N ALA A 110 15.25 8.17 0.54
CA ALA A 110 14.34 8.77 -0.43
C ALA A 110 12.91 8.77 0.10
N ALA A 111 12.15 9.82 -0.20
CA ALA A 111 10.72 9.84 0.02
C ALA A 111 10.07 8.64 -0.71
N ARG A 112 9.11 7.97 -0.07
CA ARG A 112 8.52 6.72 -0.57
C ARG A 112 7.77 6.88 -1.89
N SER A 113 7.42 8.10 -2.26
CA SER A 113 6.73 8.42 -3.50
C SER A 113 7.13 9.78 -4.03
N LYS A 114 6.96 9.98 -5.35
CA LYS A 114 7.21 11.25 -6.03
C LYS A 114 6.33 12.37 -5.49
N GLY A 115 6.84 13.59 -5.59
CA GLY A 115 6.15 14.81 -5.28
C GLY A 115 6.90 15.71 -4.30
N THR A 116 6.48 16.97 -4.24
CA THR A 116 7.09 18.00 -3.39
C THR A 116 6.91 17.73 -1.89
N TRP A 117 5.92 16.90 -1.52
CA TRP A 117 5.67 16.49 -0.13
C TRP A 117 6.90 15.91 0.58
N GLY A 118 7.79 15.25 -0.18
CA GLY A 118 9.01 14.65 0.32
C GLY A 118 10.00 15.69 0.84
N ASN A 119 9.92 16.93 0.35
CA ASN A 119 10.78 18.04 0.77
C ASN A 119 10.48 18.51 2.20
N SER A 120 9.32 18.12 2.75
CA SER A 120 8.95 18.38 4.13
C SER A 120 9.47 17.32 5.10
N LEU A 121 10.18 16.28 4.64
CA LEU A 121 10.69 15.24 5.52
C LEU A 121 12.01 15.66 6.15
N VAL A 122 12.16 15.43 7.45
CA VAL A 122 13.40 15.67 8.19
C VAL A 122 13.80 14.39 8.91
N LEU A 123 15.05 13.98 8.71
CA LEU A 123 15.65 12.80 9.31
C LEU A 123 16.57 13.20 10.45
N GLN A 124 16.50 12.47 11.55
CA GLN A 124 17.49 12.46 12.61
C GLN A 124 18.15 11.09 12.63
N ILE A 125 19.48 11.08 12.54
CA ILE A 125 20.30 9.88 12.48
C ILE A 125 21.16 9.82 13.74
N GLU A 126 21.00 8.76 14.51
CA GLU A 126 21.68 8.57 15.78
C GLU A 126 22.30 7.17 15.85
N ASP A 127 23.18 6.98 16.82
CA ASP A 127 23.58 5.64 17.21
C ASP A 127 22.38 4.89 17.83
N ALA A 128 22.30 3.59 17.56
CA ALA A 128 21.24 2.77 18.13
C ALA A 128 21.32 2.70 19.66
N ALA A 129 20.19 2.54 20.34
CA ALA A 129 20.20 2.45 21.81
C ALA A 129 20.89 1.19 22.33
N THR A 130 20.71 0.05 21.67
CA THR A 130 21.20 -1.23 22.18
C THR A 130 22.62 -1.54 21.72
N ASN A 131 22.98 -1.09 20.51
CA ASN A 131 24.27 -1.40 19.88
C ASN A 131 24.85 -0.17 19.15
N PRO A 132 25.23 0.89 19.90
CA PRO A 132 25.66 2.17 19.32
C PRO A 132 26.95 2.09 18.48
N GLY A 133 27.69 0.98 18.58
CA GLY A 133 28.89 0.74 17.78
C GLY A 133 28.62 0.21 16.37
N ASN A 134 27.48 -0.44 16.12
CA ASN A 134 27.27 -1.23 14.91
C ASN A 134 25.94 -0.97 14.22
N ASP A 135 24.94 -0.55 14.98
CA ASP A 135 23.61 -0.24 14.48
C ASP A 135 23.33 1.26 14.65
N PHE A 136 22.24 1.73 14.04
CA PHE A 136 21.84 3.13 14.06
C PHE A 136 20.33 3.26 14.18
N ARG A 137 19.89 4.48 14.49
CA ARG A 137 18.49 4.85 14.57
C ARG A 137 18.18 5.89 13.50
N VAL A 138 16.99 5.76 12.91
CA VAL A 138 16.41 6.77 12.02
C VAL A 138 15.07 7.23 12.61
N SER A 139 14.96 8.52 12.88
CA SER A 139 13.72 9.17 13.30
C SER A 139 13.25 10.12 12.20
N VAL A 140 12.02 9.95 11.73
CA VAL A 140 11.44 10.69 10.60
C VAL A 140 10.38 11.65 11.12
N ARG A 141 10.47 12.91 10.70
CA ARG A 141 9.52 13.98 11.00
C ARG A 141 9.02 14.60 9.69
N ARG A 142 7.88 15.29 9.77
CA ARG A 142 7.36 16.11 8.68
C ARG A 142 7.14 17.53 9.18
N GLN A 143 7.80 18.49 8.54
CA GLN A 143 7.63 19.91 8.84
C GLN A 143 6.45 20.51 8.05
N PRO A 144 5.67 21.45 8.63
CA PRO A 144 4.56 22.08 7.92
C PRO A 144 5.02 22.91 6.71
N ASP A 145 6.16 23.60 6.85
CA ASP A 145 6.75 24.43 5.81
C ASP A 145 8.17 23.92 5.51
N PRO A 146 8.46 23.44 4.29
CA PRO A 146 9.80 22.98 3.92
C PRO A 146 10.86 24.09 3.94
N ALA A 147 10.48 25.37 4.01
CA ALA A 147 11.42 26.48 4.11
C ALA A 147 11.86 26.80 5.56
N ILE A 148 11.20 26.20 6.57
CA ILE A 148 11.46 26.50 7.98
C ILE A 148 12.16 25.31 8.63
N VAL A 149 13.47 25.42 8.83
CA VAL A 149 14.23 24.45 9.63
C VAL A 149 13.86 24.61 11.12
N PRO A 150 13.43 23.56 11.82
CA PRO A 150 13.12 23.64 13.25
C PRO A 150 14.34 24.08 14.06
N VAL A 151 14.17 25.08 14.94
CA VAL A 151 15.25 25.57 15.82
C VAL A 151 15.78 24.45 16.74
N ASN A 152 14.89 23.57 17.20
CA ASN A 152 15.22 22.34 17.90
C ASN A 152 14.34 21.20 17.37
N ILE A 153 14.95 20.22 16.69
CA ILE A 153 14.22 19.09 16.10
C ILE A 153 13.48 18.24 17.13
N ASN A 154 13.91 18.27 18.40
CA ASN A 154 13.31 17.50 19.48
C ASN A 154 11.99 18.10 20.00
N ASP A 155 11.65 19.34 19.61
CA ASP A 155 10.37 19.96 19.97
C ASP A 155 9.20 19.36 19.17
N THR A 156 9.50 18.70 18.04
CA THR A 156 8.51 17.98 17.23
C THR A 156 8.71 16.47 17.42
N PRO A 157 7.71 15.69 17.85
CA PRO A 157 7.85 14.25 17.98
C PRO A 157 8.01 13.58 16.60
N PRO A 158 8.79 12.48 16.49
CA PRO A 158 8.90 11.72 15.25
C PRO A 158 7.56 11.07 14.88
N ILE A 159 7.26 11.06 13.58
CA ILE A 159 6.10 10.36 13.00
C ILE A 159 6.42 8.87 12.87
N GLU A 160 7.66 8.56 12.49
CA GLU A 160 8.17 7.20 12.43
C GLU A 160 9.55 7.16 13.09
N GLN A 161 9.84 6.07 13.79
CA GLN A 161 11.13 5.85 14.43
C GLN A 161 11.51 4.38 14.29
N PHE A 162 12.74 4.16 13.84
CA PHE A 162 13.30 2.84 13.60
C PHE A 162 14.65 2.76 14.31
N ASP A 163 14.68 2.01 15.41
CA ASP A 163 15.90 1.76 16.18
C ASP A 163 16.55 0.43 15.77
N ASP A 164 17.82 0.28 16.14
CA ASP A 164 18.63 -0.91 15.88
C ASP A 164 18.60 -1.33 14.39
N LEU A 165 18.70 -0.35 13.49
CA LEU A 165 18.87 -0.57 12.05
C LEU A 165 20.32 -0.92 11.75
N SER A 166 20.50 -1.89 10.87
CA SER A 166 21.82 -2.38 10.48
C SER A 166 22.19 -1.98 9.07
N ALA A 167 23.47 -1.64 8.85
CA ALA A 167 24.05 -1.38 7.54
C ALA A 167 24.60 -2.65 6.87
N ASP A 168 24.46 -3.82 7.52
CA ASP A 168 24.90 -5.11 7.01
C ASP A 168 23.77 -5.85 6.28
N PRO A 169 23.92 -6.17 4.97
CA PRO A 169 22.89 -6.87 4.19
C PRO A 169 22.47 -8.24 4.73
N VAL A 170 23.30 -8.91 5.53
CA VAL A 170 22.93 -10.21 6.13
C VAL A 170 22.14 -10.06 7.44
N SER A 171 22.00 -8.85 7.96
CA SER A 171 21.25 -8.60 9.19
C SER A 171 19.74 -8.71 8.93
N PRO A 172 18.96 -9.35 9.82
CA PRO A 172 17.50 -9.30 9.75
C PRO A 172 16.95 -7.87 9.97
N ARG A 173 17.78 -6.96 10.49
CA ARG A 173 17.47 -5.53 10.67
C ARG A 173 18.11 -4.65 9.61
N PHE A 174 18.45 -5.22 8.44
CA PHE A 174 19.03 -4.45 7.34
C PHE A 174 18.12 -3.28 6.93
N VAL A 175 18.69 -2.07 6.87
CA VAL A 175 17.96 -0.82 6.73
C VAL A 175 17.04 -0.77 5.51
N GLU A 176 17.49 -1.28 4.36
CA GLU A 176 16.67 -1.28 3.14
C GLU A 176 15.42 -2.16 3.31
N THR A 177 15.59 -3.36 3.85
CA THR A 177 14.50 -4.32 4.04
C THR A 177 13.51 -3.84 5.10
N VAL A 178 14.01 -3.31 6.22
CA VAL A 178 13.15 -2.80 7.29
C VAL A 178 12.33 -1.61 6.81
N LEU A 179 12.96 -0.59 6.22
CA LEU A 179 12.23 0.60 5.78
C LEU A 179 11.29 0.32 4.60
N ALA A 180 11.68 -0.54 3.66
CA ALA A 180 10.77 -0.94 2.58
C ALA A 180 9.47 -1.57 3.10
N ARG A 181 9.57 -2.37 4.16
CA ARG A 181 8.43 -3.08 4.78
C ARG A 181 7.62 -2.19 5.73
N GLU A 182 8.27 -1.39 6.56
CA GLU A 182 7.64 -0.79 7.75
C GLU A 182 7.38 0.72 7.62
N SER A 183 8.18 1.47 6.86
CA SER A 183 8.01 2.92 6.72
C SER A 183 6.93 3.26 5.70
N VAL A 184 6.03 4.19 5.97
CA VAL A 184 5.12 4.76 4.96
C VAL A 184 5.67 6.05 4.34
N LEU A 185 6.77 6.60 4.88
CA LEU A 185 7.32 7.90 4.46
C LEU A 185 8.61 7.80 3.65
N ILE A 186 9.51 6.87 3.96
CA ILE A 186 10.84 6.80 3.35
C ILE A 186 11.20 5.38 2.90
N THR A 187 12.21 5.32 2.04
CA THR A 187 12.95 4.12 1.67
C THR A 187 14.44 4.40 1.84
N ALA A 188 15.25 3.35 1.91
CA ALA A 188 16.71 3.48 1.94
C ALA A 188 17.38 2.60 0.90
N THR A 189 18.56 3.01 0.45
CA THR A 189 19.43 2.24 -0.43
C THR A 189 20.89 2.47 -0.04
N MET A 190 21.61 1.42 0.32
CA MET A 190 23.05 1.43 0.57
C MET A 190 23.81 1.61 -0.76
N LYS A 191 24.81 2.49 -0.77
CA LYS A 191 25.63 2.74 -1.97
C LYS A 191 26.92 1.93 -2.01
N ASP A 192 27.54 1.68 -0.85
CA ASP A 192 28.75 0.86 -0.76
C ASP A 192 28.64 -0.17 0.37
N THR A 193 28.38 -1.42 -0.01
CA THR A 193 28.30 -2.58 0.88
C THR A 193 29.57 -3.42 0.85
N ASN A 194 30.70 -2.87 0.41
CA ASN A 194 32.00 -3.56 0.35
C ASN A 194 33.10 -2.87 1.17
N LYS A 195 32.87 -1.66 1.67
CA LYS A 195 33.81 -1.02 2.61
C LYS A 195 33.80 -1.72 3.96
N PHE A 196 34.99 -1.97 4.47
CA PHE A 196 35.23 -2.50 5.81
C PHE A 196 36.30 -1.67 6.50
N GLN A 197 36.20 -1.60 7.81
CA GLN A 197 37.29 -1.18 8.68
C GLN A 197 37.88 -2.38 9.42
N LYS A 198 39.01 -2.15 10.11
CA LYS A 198 39.44 -3.06 11.16
C LYS A 198 38.44 -3.03 12.30
N GLY A 199 37.94 -4.19 12.70
CA GLY A 199 37.10 -4.31 13.88
C GLY A 199 37.84 -3.77 15.09
N LEU A 200 37.16 -3.00 15.93
CA LEU A 200 37.81 -2.26 17.00
C LEU A 200 36.99 -2.24 18.29
N HIS A 201 37.68 -2.05 19.41
CA HIS A 201 37.10 -1.69 20.69
C HIS A 201 37.66 -0.35 21.12
N ARG A 202 36.77 0.63 21.27
CA ARG A 202 37.08 1.98 21.70
C ARG A 202 36.73 2.11 23.17
N GLY A 203 37.74 2.18 24.03
CA GLY A 203 37.56 2.36 25.46
C GLY A 203 36.97 3.73 25.82
N GLY A 204 36.47 3.82 27.04
CA GLY A 204 36.06 5.08 27.65
C GLY A 204 37.22 6.03 27.86
N VAL A 205 36.88 7.30 28.09
CA VAL A 205 37.87 8.37 28.26
C VAL A 205 38.50 8.34 29.65
N SER A 206 39.73 8.85 29.74
CA SER A 206 40.50 8.99 30.97
C SER A 206 40.67 7.68 31.78
N PRO A 207 41.39 6.68 31.22
CA PRO A 207 41.85 5.52 31.98
C PRO A 207 42.54 5.92 33.29
N THR A 208 42.29 5.14 34.34
CA THR A 208 42.88 5.33 35.66
C THR A 208 44.19 4.55 35.75
N LEU A 209 45.29 5.25 36.03
CA LEU A 209 46.63 4.69 36.21
C LEU A 209 47.22 5.16 37.55
N PRO A 210 48.20 4.44 38.13
CA PRO A 210 48.77 3.17 37.67
C PRO A 210 47.80 1.98 37.80
N LEU A 211 48.04 0.91 37.03
CA LEU A 211 47.22 -0.31 37.13
C LEU A 211 47.47 -1.10 38.42
N ASN A 212 48.65 -0.94 39.00
CA ASN A 212 49.12 -1.73 40.15
C ASN A 212 48.98 -3.23 39.86
N ALA A 213 48.24 -3.97 40.70
CA ALA A 213 48.03 -5.40 40.54
C ALA A 213 47.02 -5.76 39.43
N ALA A 214 46.22 -4.81 38.92
CA ALA A 214 45.17 -5.07 37.94
C ALA A 214 45.75 -5.26 36.52
N LEU A 215 46.26 -6.47 36.22
CA LEU A 215 47.05 -6.77 35.03
C LEU A 215 46.38 -7.75 34.05
N ASN A 216 45.12 -8.14 34.27
CA ASN A 216 44.44 -9.13 33.44
C ASN A 216 43.20 -8.55 32.75
N LEU A 217 42.90 -9.02 31.54
CA LEU A 217 41.63 -8.76 30.84
C LEU A 217 41.27 -9.95 29.94
N GLN A 218 40.01 -10.07 29.51
CA GLN A 218 39.61 -11.04 28.49
C GLN A 218 39.32 -10.35 27.16
N ILE A 219 39.86 -10.88 26.07
CA ILE A 219 39.65 -10.37 24.71
C ILE A 219 39.14 -11.45 23.77
N ASP A 220 38.17 -11.10 22.94
CA ASP A 220 37.79 -11.88 21.76
C ASP A 220 38.12 -11.05 20.52
N VAL A 221 38.89 -11.60 19.60
CA VAL A 221 39.27 -10.97 18.33
C VAL A 221 38.68 -11.80 17.20
N ASP A 222 37.89 -11.16 16.34
CA ASP A 222 37.24 -11.76 15.17
C ASP A 222 36.34 -12.97 15.48
N GLY A 223 35.81 -13.07 16.69
CA GLY A 223 34.95 -14.17 17.12
C GLY A 223 35.72 -15.49 17.29
N ASP A 224 37.01 -15.42 17.60
CA ASP A 224 37.84 -16.58 17.97
C ASP A 224 37.44 -17.15 19.35
N GLY A 225 36.77 -16.34 20.17
CA GLY A 225 36.33 -16.64 21.54
C GLY A 225 37.25 -16.00 22.58
N PHE A 226 36.67 -15.62 23.73
CA PHE A 226 37.40 -14.92 24.79
C PHE A 226 38.66 -15.66 25.27
N GLN A 227 39.79 -14.95 25.30
CA GLN A 227 41.08 -15.41 25.80
C GLN A 227 41.58 -14.49 26.91
N LEU A 228 42.22 -15.06 27.94
CA LEU A 228 42.86 -14.29 29.00
C LEU A 228 44.14 -13.65 28.46
N VAL A 229 44.27 -12.35 28.67
CA VAL A 229 45.49 -11.57 28.40
C VAL A 229 46.05 -11.12 29.73
N SER A 230 47.26 -11.59 30.04
CA SER A 230 48.01 -11.21 31.25
C SER A 230 49.13 -10.27 30.87
N LEU A 231 49.08 -9.05 31.39
CA LEU A 231 50.07 -8.01 31.17
C LEU A 231 51.30 -8.25 32.07
N PRO A 232 52.52 -7.91 31.61
CA PRO A 232 53.72 -7.99 32.45
C PRO A 232 53.61 -7.03 33.64
N GLY A 233 54.28 -7.36 34.76
CA GLY A 233 54.27 -6.51 35.96
C GLY A 233 54.71 -5.06 35.73
N THR A 234 55.55 -4.81 34.72
CA THR A 234 55.97 -3.46 34.32
C THR A 234 54.82 -2.60 33.79
N ALA A 235 53.75 -3.19 33.26
CA ALA A 235 52.54 -2.47 32.87
C ALA A 235 51.79 -1.89 34.09
N GLY A 236 52.00 -2.46 35.28
CA GLY A 236 51.39 -2.03 36.53
C GLY A 236 51.71 -0.58 36.89
N THR A 237 52.90 -0.12 36.53
CA THR A 237 53.40 1.24 36.83
C THR A 237 53.65 2.09 35.58
N ALA A 238 53.29 1.57 34.40
CA ALA A 238 53.51 2.25 33.13
C ALA A 238 52.52 3.40 32.92
N ASP A 239 52.90 4.33 32.04
CA ASP A 239 51.96 5.30 31.50
C ASP A 239 51.00 4.63 30.48
N LEU A 240 50.02 5.39 30.00
CA LEU A 240 48.97 4.82 29.13
C LEU A 240 49.52 4.27 27.80
N ALA A 241 50.61 4.85 27.30
CA ALA A 241 51.27 4.38 26.08
C ALA A 241 52.01 3.05 26.33
N GLY A 242 52.71 2.93 27.47
CA GLY A 242 53.33 1.69 27.89
C GLY A 242 52.32 0.57 28.12
N VAL A 243 51.17 0.88 28.73
CA VAL A 243 50.07 -0.09 28.86
C VAL A 243 49.52 -0.52 27.49
N ALA A 244 49.32 0.40 26.56
CA ALA A 244 48.87 0.08 25.21
C ALA A 244 49.85 -0.87 24.48
N ALA A 245 51.15 -0.59 24.55
CA ALA A 245 52.19 -1.45 23.98
C ALA A 245 52.22 -2.85 24.61
N ALA A 246 52.01 -2.93 25.93
CA ALA A 246 51.92 -4.20 26.65
C ALA A 246 50.70 -5.03 26.20
N ILE A 247 49.53 -4.41 26.06
CA ILE A 247 48.31 -5.06 25.53
C ILE A 247 48.57 -5.56 24.11
N GLU A 248 49.12 -4.72 23.23
CA GLU A 248 49.39 -5.11 21.84
C GLU A 248 50.32 -6.32 21.75
N THR A 249 51.41 -6.31 22.52
CA THR A 249 52.38 -7.42 22.56
C THR A 249 51.72 -8.71 23.07
N ALA A 250 50.94 -8.62 24.14
CA ALA A 250 50.30 -9.79 24.74
C ALA A 250 49.22 -10.39 23.82
N VAL A 251 48.43 -9.56 23.13
CA VAL A 251 47.41 -10.03 22.17
C VAL A 251 48.05 -10.66 20.93
N LYS A 252 49.13 -10.08 20.40
CA LYS A 252 49.89 -10.64 19.27
C LYS A 252 50.47 -12.04 19.56
N ALA A 253 50.73 -12.34 20.82
CA ALA A 253 51.26 -13.64 21.26
C ALA A 253 50.18 -14.71 21.48
N LEU A 254 48.88 -14.36 21.40
CA LEU A 254 47.81 -15.33 21.54
C LEU A 254 47.79 -16.34 20.39
N THR A 255 47.44 -17.57 20.72
CA THR A 255 47.19 -18.62 19.72
C THR A 255 45.71 -18.61 19.36
N LYS A 256 45.38 -18.61 18.06
CA LYS A 256 43.99 -18.71 17.62
C LYS A 256 43.35 -20.01 18.10
N LYS A 257 42.12 -19.94 18.59
CA LYS A 257 41.33 -21.09 19.04
C LYS A 257 40.59 -21.76 17.88
N ARG A 258 40.14 -21.00 16.90
CA ARG A 258 39.33 -21.51 15.79
C ARG A 258 40.16 -21.56 14.50
N ALA A 259 40.01 -22.65 13.75
CA ALA A 259 40.68 -22.80 12.46
C ALA A 259 40.25 -21.69 11.46
N SER A 260 38.99 -21.28 11.52
CA SER A 260 38.37 -20.24 10.69
C SER A 260 38.88 -18.82 10.95
N THR A 261 39.55 -18.58 12.08
CA THR A 261 40.09 -17.25 12.41
C THR A 261 41.33 -16.97 11.55
N ASP A 262 41.33 -15.82 10.89
CA ASP A 262 42.47 -15.34 10.12
C ASP A 262 43.62 -15.00 11.08
N PRO A 263 44.82 -15.60 10.95
CA PRO A 263 45.97 -15.28 11.81
C PRO A 263 46.35 -13.79 11.83
N LYS A 264 46.01 -13.03 10.78
CA LYS A 264 46.22 -11.58 10.74
C LYS A 264 45.48 -10.85 11.86
N ALA A 265 44.33 -11.36 12.30
CA ALA A 265 43.54 -10.77 13.38
C ALA A 265 44.38 -10.48 14.62
N PHE A 266 45.28 -11.42 14.97
CA PHE A 266 46.23 -11.29 16.09
C PHE A 266 47.56 -10.70 15.65
N THR A 267 48.19 -11.21 14.59
CA THR A 267 49.57 -10.81 14.22
C THR A 267 49.69 -9.36 13.79
N GLN A 268 48.61 -8.76 13.28
CA GLN A 268 48.52 -7.34 12.91
C GLN A 268 47.60 -6.54 13.84
N PHE A 269 47.29 -7.08 15.02
CA PHE A 269 46.53 -6.38 16.06
C PHE A 269 47.25 -5.09 16.47
N THR A 270 46.51 -4.04 16.82
CA THR A 270 47.10 -2.82 17.37
C THR A 270 46.36 -2.34 18.61
N CYS A 271 47.09 -1.74 19.55
CA CYS A 271 46.51 -1.00 20.67
C CYS A 271 47.12 0.39 20.73
N THR A 272 46.33 1.42 20.48
CA THR A 272 46.79 2.79 20.37
C THR A 272 46.11 3.69 21.38
N VAL A 273 46.81 4.75 21.80
CA VAL A 273 46.24 5.82 22.63
C VAL A 273 45.68 6.91 21.71
N GLU A 274 44.37 7.18 21.78
CA GLU A 274 43.69 8.18 20.96
C GLU A 274 43.13 9.31 21.85
N PRO A 275 43.36 10.59 21.53
CA PRO A 275 42.66 11.71 22.17
C PRO A 275 41.24 11.89 21.60
N THR A 276 40.25 12.32 22.40
CA THR A 276 38.87 12.51 21.90
C THR A 276 38.67 13.70 20.97
N ALA A 277 39.51 14.74 21.05
CA ALA A 277 39.66 15.85 20.09
C ALA A 277 40.80 16.76 20.57
N GLY A 278 41.70 17.22 19.69
CA GLY A 278 42.83 18.07 20.08
C GLY A 278 43.68 17.45 21.20
N ALA A 279 43.96 18.22 22.26
CA ALA A 279 44.63 17.76 23.47
C ALA A 279 43.68 17.17 24.54
N GLY A 280 42.47 16.75 24.15
CA GLY A 280 41.43 16.23 25.03
C GLY A 280 41.78 14.90 25.72
N PRO A 281 40.88 14.39 26.58
CA PRO A 281 41.12 13.16 27.34
C PRO A 281 41.42 11.98 26.42
N LYS A 282 42.36 11.14 26.86
CA LYS A 282 42.88 10.00 26.11
C LYS A 282 42.04 8.75 26.39
N ARG A 283 41.99 7.84 25.42
CA ARG A 283 41.39 6.50 25.52
C ARG A 283 42.25 5.46 24.82
N LEU A 284 42.05 4.19 25.13
CA LEU A 284 42.64 3.08 24.38
C LEU A 284 41.72 2.70 23.21
N VAL A 285 42.31 2.40 22.06
CA VAL A 285 41.63 1.82 20.91
C VAL A 285 42.37 0.58 20.46
N LEU A 286 41.69 -0.55 20.57
CA LEU A 286 42.17 -1.87 20.22
C LEU A 286 41.61 -2.23 18.84
N ARG A 287 42.44 -2.71 17.90
CA ARG A 287 42.00 -3.04 16.54
C ARG A 287 42.48 -4.43 16.15
N SER A 288 41.59 -5.23 15.60
CA SER A 288 41.92 -6.47 14.89
C SER A 288 42.82 -6.18 13.69
N GLY A 289 43.64 -7.14 13.29
CA GLY A 289 44.44 -7.01 12.09
C GLY A 289 43.70 -7.24 10.77
N THR A 290 42.44 -7.67 10.78
CA THR A 290 41.65 -7.97 9.57
C THR A 290 40.71 -6.82 9.17
N GLU A 291 40.36 -6.73 7.88
CA GLU A 291 39.40 -5.76 7.33
C GLU A 291 38.30 -6.51 6.59
N LYS A 292 37.29 -6.98 7.33
CA LYS A 292 36.15 -7.75 6.83
C LYS A 292 34.92 -7.50 7.70
N ALA A 293 33.73 -7.87 7.22
CA ALA A 293 32.45 -7.64 7.93
C ALA A 293 32.51 -8.11 9.40
N SER A 294 32.99 -9.34 9.59
CA SER A 294 33.07 -10.01 10.89
C SER A 294 34.30 -9.62 11.72
N SER A 295 35.13 -8.68 11.26
CA SER A 295 36.27 -8.20 12.04
C SER A 295 35.75 -7.52 13.29
N ALA A 296 36.25 -7.87 14.47
CA ALA A 296 35.75 -7.33 15.74
C ALA A 296 36.79 -7.46 16.85
N VAL A 297 36.69 -6.58 17.84
CA VAL A 297 37.38 -6.74 19.13
C VAL A 297 36.34 -6.58 20.23
N LEU A 298 36.16 -7.59 21.06
CA LEU A 298 35.29 -7.57 22.23
C LEU A 298 36.15 -7.73 23.49
N ILE A 299 35.77 -7.04 24.56
CA ILE A 299 36.47 -7.09 25.85
C ILE A 299 35.50 -7.50 26.94
N ALA A 300 35.92 -8.44 27.79
CA ALA A 300 35.20 -8.85 28.99
C ALA A 300 36.11 -8.73 30.21
N ALA A 301 35.48 -8.63 31.39
CA ALA A 301 36.21 -8.57 32.65
C ALA A 301 36.97 -9.88 32.90
N ALA A 302 38.19 -9.77 33.41
CA ALA A 302 38.94 -10.90 33.92
C ALA A 302 38.44 -11.34 35.31
N PRO A 303 38.61 -12.63 35.67
CA PRO A 303 38.16 -13.17 36.95
C PRO A 303 38.97 -12.68 38.16
N ALA A 304 40.23 -12.30 37.96
CA ALA A 304 41.12 -11.78 38.99
C ALA A 304 42.03 -10.71 38.41
N ASP A 305 42.42 -9.74 39.24
CA ASP A 305 43.35 -8.67 38.86
C ASP A 305 42.90 -7.93 37.58
N ASP A 306 41.60 -7.60 37.51
CA ASP A 306 40.97 -7.08 36.30
C ASP A 306 41.35 -5.63 35.97
N ALA A 307 42.00 -5.45 34.83
CA ALA A 307 42.40 -4.15 34.29
C ALA A 307 41.25 -3.40 33.61
N THR A 308 40.15 -4.08 33.23
CA THR A 308 39.13 -3.49 32.35
C THR A 308 38.42 -2.28 32.97
N VAL A 309 38.18 -2.29 34.28
CA VAL A 309 37.55 -1.17 35.00
C VAL A 309 38.43 0.08 34.99
N GLN A 310 39.73 -0.08 35.26
CA GLN A 310 40.69 1.02 35.29
C GLN A 310 40.96 1.54 33.88
N LEU A 311 41.06 0.65 32.90
CA LEU A 311 41.28 0.99 31.50
C LEU A 311 40.03 1.49 30.76
N LYS A 312 38.86 1.47 31.42
CA LYS A 312 37.57 1.82 30.83
C LYS A 312 37.24 0.99 29.59
N LEU A 313 37.59 -0.30 29.62
CA LEU A 313 37.29 -1.25 28.55
C LEU A 313 36.06 -2.09 28.88
N GLY A 314 35.56 -2.80 27.87
CA GLY A 314 34.41 -3.68 27.97
C GLY A 314 33.08 -2.98 27.70
N PRO A 315 31.98 -3.75 27.58
CA PRO A 315 30.69 -3.26 27.09
C PRO A 315 30.05 -2.19 28.00
N ALA A 316 30.43 -2.14 29.28
CA ALA A 316 29.91 -1.14 30.22
C ALA A 316 30.63 0.22 30.15
N ARG A 317 31.79 0.30 29.48
CA ARG A 317 32.68 1.48 29.55
C ARG A 317 33.29 1.89 28.22
N GLY A 318 33.14 1.06 27.18
CA GLY A 318 33.60 1.31 25.83
C GLY A 318 32.61 0.75 24.81
N VAL A 319 32.95 0.94 23.53
CA VAL A 319 32.10 0.56 22.40
C VAL A 319 32.92 -0.32 21.44
N SER A 320 32.36 -1.47 21.08
CA SER A 320 32.92 -2.33 20.04
C SER A 320 32.25 -2.05 18.71
N GLU A 321 33.05 -1.85 17.68
CA GLU A 321 32.63 -1.64 16.30
C GLU A 321 33.19 -2.79 15.45
N THR A 322 32.33 -3.42 14.67
CA THR A 322 32.71 -4.44 13.69
C THR A 322 33.34 -3.78 12.46
N GLY A 323 33.90 -4.59 11.57
CA GLY A 323 34.39 -4.09 10.29
C GLY A 323 33.28 -3.52 9.41
N ALA A 324 32.04 -3.97 9.55
CA ALA A 324 30.89 -3.41 8.81
C ALA A 324 30.36 -2.10 9.41
N ALA A 325 30.68 -1.78 10.67
CA ALA A 325 30.18 -0.58 11.36
C ALA A 325 30.49 0.74 10.65
N VAL A 326 31.55 0.75 9.83
CA VAL A 326 31.96 1.90 9.00
C VAL A 326 30.89 2.31 7.97
N ARG A 327 30.00 1.40 7.59
CA ARG A 327 28.97 1.61 6.55
C ARG A 327 27.78 2.42 7.04
N ARG A 328 27.62 2.52 8.36
CA ARG A 328 26.52 3.29 8.95
C ARG A 328 26.52 4.71 8.41
N PRO A 329 25.34 5.33 8.23
CA PRO A 329 25.29 6.75 7.93
C PRO A 329 25.90 7.55 9.08
N VAL A 330 26.53 8.67 8.74
CA VAL A 330 26.97 9.68 9.71
C VAL A 330 25.81 10.12 10.61
N ASN A 331 26.09 10.32 11.90
CA ASN A 331 25.10 10.89 12.82
C ASN A 331 24.75 12.31 12.37
N ALA A 332 23.46 12.63 12.37
CA ALA A 332 22.99 13.92 11.93
C ALA A 332 21.77 14.33 12.75
N ALA A 333 21.85 15.51 13.38
CA ALA A 333 20.78 16.02 14.23
C ALA A 333 19.52 16.34 13.42
N ALA A 334 19.69 16.94 12.24
CA ALA A 334 18.60 17.25 11.32
C ALA A 334 19.14 17.19 9.88
N VAL A 335 18.47 16.41 9.03
CA VAL A 335 18.72 16.33 7.59
C VAL A 335 17.39 16.44 6.88
N GLN A 336 17.14 17.55 6.21
CA GLN A 336 15.96 17.68 5.37
C GLN A 336 16.15 16.89 4.07
N VAL A 337 15.17 16.08 3.72
CA VAL A 337 15.16 15.33 2.46
C VAL A 337 14.84 16.32 1.34
N GLY A 338 15.63 16.35 0.27
CA GLY A 338 15.36 17.20 -0.89
C GLY A 338 15.76 18.68 -0.76
N ASP A 339 16.33 19.11 0.36
CA ASP A 339 16.83 20.48 0.55
C ASP A 339 18.26 20.67 0.03
N ALA A 340 18.56 21.83 -0.55
CA ALA A 340 19.83 22.15 -1.18
C ALA A 340 21.00 22.36 -0.19
N GLU A 341 20.73 22.48 1.11
CA GLU A 341 21.78 22.68 2.11
C GLU A 341 22.63 21.42 2.33
N LYS A 342 23.93 21.53 2.04
CA LYS A 342 24.92 20.46 2.29
C LYS A 342 25.63 20.71 3.62
N GLY A 343 25.08 20.14 4.69
CA GLY A 343 25.65 20.12 6.03
C GLY A 343 25.63 18.71 6.64
N GLY A 344 26.30 18.49 7.77
CA GLY A 344 26.14 17.26 8.57
C GLY A 344 26.51 15.93 7.86
N GLY A 345 27.34 15.98 6.81
CA GLY A 345 27.76 14.79 6.05
C GLY A 345 26.80 14.37 4.93
N VAL A 346 25.93 15.27 4.49
CA VAL A 346 25.17 15.15 3.23
C VAL A 346 26.10 15.32 2.02
N LEU A 347 26.03 14.40 1.05
CA LEU A 347 26.85 14.40 -0.17
C LEU A 347 26.07 14.82 -1.42
N GLU A 348 24.87 14.26 -1.59
CA GLU A 348 24.00 14.48 -2.74
C GLU A 348 22.57 14.69 -2.26
N ILE A 349 21.82 15.49 -3.02
CA ILE A 349 20.42 15.79 -2.79
C ILE A 349 19.71 15.72 -4.14
N THR A 350 18.49 15.19 -4.15
CA THR A 350 17.53 15.40 -5.24
C THR A 350 16.26 15.98 -4.63
N PRO A 351 15.84 17.21 -4.97
CA PRO A 351 14.56 17.74 -4.55
C PRO A 351 13.40 16.91 -5.10
N GLY A 352 12.36 16.74 -4.30
CA GLY A 352 11.08 16.21 -4.76
C GLY A 352 10.36 17.24 -5.61
N ASP A 353 9.72 16.78 -6.67
CA ASP A 353 8.98 17.63 -7.61
C ASP A 353 7.68 16.93 -8.00
N ASP A 354 6.59 17.69 -8.06
CA ASP A 354 5.29 17.21 -8.55
C ASP A 354 5.25 17.15 -10.08
N GLY A 355 6.22 17.76 -10.75
CA GLY A 355 6.36 17.82 -12.20
C GLY A 355 5.56 18.96 -12.82
N ASN A 356 5.96 19.37 -14.02
CA ASN A 356 5.31 20.39 -14.83
C ASN A 356 4.65 19.83 -16.10
N ALA A 357 4.82 18.54 -16.39
CA ALA A 357 4.16 17.89 -17.53
C ALA A 357 2.64 18.04 -17.44
N THR A 358 2.02 18.35 -18.58
CA THR A 358 0.57 18.49 -18.68
C THR A 358 -0.08 17.11 -18.51
N LEU A 359 -1.01 17.00 -17.57
CA LEU A 359 -1.89 15.84 -17.48
C LEU A 359 -2.93 15.92 -18.60
N THR A 360 -3.12 14.79 -19.29
CA THR A 360 -4.12 14.64 -20.35
C THR A 360 -5.13 13.58 -19.95
N ALA A 361 -6.23 13.45 -20.69
CA ALA A 361 -7.17 12.35 -20.51
C ALA A 361 -6.49 10.97 -20.44
N ASN A 362 -5.49 10.74 -21.30
CA ASN A 362 -4.73 9.49 -21.34
C ASN A 362 -3.90 9.26 -20.07
N SER A 363 -3.42 10.33 -19.43
CA SER A 363 -2.69 10.21 -18.15
C SER A 363 -3.52 9.51 -17.07
N PHE A 364 -4.85 9.62 -17.11
CA PHE A 364 -5.75 8.94 -16.18
C PHE A 364 -6.15 7.55 -16.67
N THR A 365 -6.43 7.38 -17.96
CA THR A 365 -6.94 6.12 -18.48
C THR A 365 -5.85 5.06 -18.66
N ASP A 366 -4.60 5.48 -18.89
CA ASP A 366 -3.41 4.60 -18.85
C ASP A 366 -3.18 3.98 -17.47
N ALA A 367 -3.83 4.51 -16.42
CA ALA A 367 -3.77 3.97 -15.08
C ALA A 367 -4.80 2.84 -14.84
N PHE A 368 -5.81 2.65 -15.70
CA PHE A 368 -6.84 1.61 -15.52
C PHE A 368 -6.28 0.18 -15.44
N PRO A 369 -5.28 -0.23 -16.25
CA PRO A 369 -4.71 -1.57 -16.18
C PRO A 369 -4.13 -1.93 -14.79
N ARG A 370 -3.84 -0.95 -13.93
CA ARG A 370 -3.42 -1.18 -12.54
C ARG A 370 -4.50 -1.86 -11.69
N LEU A 371 -5.73 -1.93 -12.18
CA LEU A 371 -6.86 -2.63 -11.57
C LEU A 371 -7.07 -4.05 -12.13
N ASP A 372 -6.32 -4.48 -13.15
CA ASP A 372 -6.55 -5.78 -13.83
C ASP A 372 -6.34 -6.97 -12.89
N ALA A 373 -5.42 -6.85 -11.93
CA ALA A 373 -5.16 -7.87 -10.91
C ALA A 373 -6.12 -7.78 -9.71
N ILE A 374 -6.99 -6.76 -9.64
CA ILE A 374 -7.92 -6.55 -8.54
C ILE A 374 -9.28 -7.14 -8.91
N THR A 375 -9.79 -8.00 -8.04
CA THR A 375 -10.99 -8.83 -8.29
C THR A 375 -12.21 -8.46 -7.47
N ASP A 376 -12.05 -7.69 -6.39
CA ASP A 376 -13.15 -7.27 -5.49
C ASP A 376 -13.68 -5.86 -5.79
N VAL A 377 -13.17 -5.21 -6.84
CA VAL A 377 -13.60 -3.89 -7.31
C VAL A 377 -14.82 -3.99 -8.24
N SER A 378 -15.79 -3.10 -8.04
CA SER A 378 -17.06 -3.13 -8.77
C SER A 378 -17.47 -1.79 -9.37
N LEU A 379 -16.88 -0.68 -8.93
CA LEU A 379 -17.14 0.66 -9.47
C LEU A 379 -15.83 1.31 -9.91
N LEU A 380 -15.87 2.13 -10.97
CA LEU A 380 -14.75 2.95 -11.43
C LEU A 380 -15.19 4.42 -11.54
N ALA A 381 -14.39 5.34 -11.01
CA ALA A 381 -14.59 6.76 -11.16
C ALA A 381 -13.25 7.49 -11.38
N VAL A 382 -13.28 8.55 -12.18
CA VAL A 382 -12.15 9.47 -12.41
C VAL A 382 -12.62 10.89 -12.07
N PRO A 383 -12.70 11.23 -10.77
CA PRO A 383 -13.44 12.42 -10.36
C PRO A 383 -12.83 13.71 -10.88
N GLY A 384 -13.68 14.56 -11.46
CA GLY A 384 -13.32 15.87 -11.99
C GLY A 384 -12.71 15.85 -13.39
N GLU A 385 -12.34 14.69 -13.91
CA GLU A 385 -11.76 14.50 -15.24
C GLU A 385 -12.84 14.14 -16.27
N ALA A 386 -13.81 15.03 -16.41
CA ALA A 386 -14.99 14.83 -17.26
C ALA A 386 -14.73 15.22 -18.72
N SER A 387 -13.79 14.51 -19.37
CA SER A 387 -13.61 14.53 -20.83
C SER A 387 -14.34 13.36 -21.48
N THR A 388 -14.74 13.51 -22.74
CA THR A 388 -15.39 12.42 -23.49
C THR A 388 -14.44 11.24 -23.72
N THR A 389 -13.12 11.50 -23.81
CA THR A 389 -12.08 10.47 -23.83
C THR A 389 -12.09 9.62 -22.55
N VAL A 390 -12.02 10.25 -21.37
CA VAL A 390 -12.04 9.53 -20.09
C VAL A 390 -13.34 8.74 -19.93
N MET A 391 -14.49 9.34 -20.26
CA MET A 391 -15.77 8.65 -20.23
C MET A 391 -15.81 7.43 -21.15
N ASN A 392 -15.51 7.59 -22.44
CA ASN A 392 -15.57 6.49 -23.42
C ASN A 392 -14.57 5.37 -23.09
N GLN A 393 -13.35 5.71 -22.66
CA GLN A 393 -12.35 4.72 -22.26
C GLN A 393 -12.71 4.04 -20.94
N GLY A 394 -13.27 4.75 -19.95
CA GLY A 394 -13.74 4.15 -18.70
C GLY A 394 -14.89 3.16 -18.93
N LEU A 395 -15.84 3.54 -19.78
CA LEU A 395 -16.94 2.67 -20.22
C LEU A 395 -16.42 1.44 -20.99
N ALA A 396 -15.48 1.64 -21.90
CA ALA A 396 -14.87 0.56 -22.68
C ALA A 396 -14.05 -0.38 -21.80
N TYR A 397 -13.30 0.15 -20.84
CA TYR A 397 -12.53 -0.64 -19.87
C TYR A 397 -13.45 -1.55 -19.06
N CYS A 398 -14.49 -1.00 -18.43
CA CYS A 398 -15.49 -1.79 -17.69
C CYS A 398 -16.17 -2.85 -18.56
N ALA A 399 -16.46 -2.54 -19.83
CA ALA A 399 -17.08 -3.46 -20.78
C ALA A 399 -16.13 -4.56 -21.30
N GLY A 400 -14.84 -4.24 -21.38
CA GLY A 400 -13.79 -5.08 -21.94
C GLY A 400 -13.09 -5.97 -20.92
N ARG A 401 -13.26 -5.72 -19.61
CA ARG A 401 -12.74 -6.60 -18.56
C ARG A 401 -13.25 -8.04 -18.76
N PRO A 402 -12.41 -9.07 -18.51
CA PRO A 402 -12.77 -10.47 -18.78
C PRO A 402 -14.09 -10.91 -18.12
N LEU A 403 -14.31 -10.53 -16.86
CA LEU A 403 -15.55 -10.82 -16.13
C LEU A 403 -16.62 -9.72 -16.28
N ARG A 404 -16.28 -8.59 -16.91
CA ARG A 404 -17.16 -7.41 -17.02
C ARG A 404 -17.80 -7.07 -15.65
N ASP A 405 -16.92 -6.98 -14.67
CA ASP A 405 -17.11 -6.95 -13.22
C ASP A 405 -17.21 -5.52 -12.66
N MET A 406 -16.98 -4.50 -13.49
CA MET A 406 -16.97 -3.10 -13.07
C MET A 406 -18.07 -2.26 -13.75
N PHE A 407 -18.48 -1.18 -13.07
CA PHE A 407 -19.41 -0.18 -13.57
C PHE A 407 -18.83 1.23 -13.42
N PHE A 408 -18.83 2.01 -14.50
CA PHE A 408 -18.27 3.36 -14.53
C PHE A 408 -19.27 4.41 -14.02
N VAL A 409 -18.85 5.21 -13.04
CA VAL A 409 -19.61 6.34 -12.50
C VAL A 409 -18.99 7.63 -13.01
N GLY A 410 -19.62 8.21 -14.04
CA GLY A 410 -19.15 9.41 -14.70
C GLY A 410 -19.99 10.65 -14.40
N GLU A 411 -19.45 11.80 -14.77
CA GLU A 411 -20.07 13.10 -14.62
C GLU A 411 -19.80 14.00 -15.82
N THR A 412 -20.57 15.07 -15.96
CA THR A 412 -20.35 16.08 -17.00
C THR A 412 -19.19 17.00 -16.62
N THR A 413 -18.72 17.82 -17.57
CA THR A 413 -17.68 18.83 -17.31
C THR A 413 -18.09 19.82 -16.21
N ARG A 414 -17.11 20.34 -15.47
CA ARG A 414 -17.28 21.46 -14.53
C ARG A 414 -17.61 22.76 -15.25
N ALA A 415 -17.05 22.97 -16.44
CA ALA A 415 -17.05 24.26 -17.13
C ALA A 415 -18.45 24.72 -17.58
N ASP A 416 -19.31 23.77 -17.97
CA ASP A 416 -20.68 24.03 -18.38
C ASP A 416 -21.65 23.24 -17.50
N GLN A 417 -22.31 23.94 -16.59
CA GLN A 417 -23.34 23.39 -15.71
C GLN A 417 -24.76 23.55 -16.29
N SER A 418 -24.92 23.86 -17.58
CA SER A 418 -26.24 23.99 -18.21
C SER A 418 -26.79 22.63 -18.67
N PRO A 419 -28.12 22.45 -18.68
CA PRO A 419 -28.75 21.24 -19.23
C PRO A 419 -28.37 20.99 -20.70
N VAL A 420 -28.23 22.06 -21.50
CA VAL A 420 -27.82 21.98 -22.90
C VAL A 420 -26.40 21.44 -23.02
N GLY A 421 -25.47 21.93 -22.20
CA GLY A 421 -24.11 21.41 -22.13
C GLY A 421 -24.06 19.93 -21.76
N ALA A 422 -24.86 19.51 -20.78
CA ALA A 422 -24.95 18.11 -20.38
C ALA A 422 -25.49 17.20 -21.51
N VAL A 423 -26.49 17.67 -22.26
CA VAL A 423 -27.01 16.96 -23.45
C VAL A 423 -25.95 16.89 -24.56
N GLY A 424 -25.23 17.99 -24.81
CA GLY A 424 -24.14 18.04 -25.78
C GLY A 424 -23.03 17.05 -25.43
N PHE A 425 -22.53 17.10 -24.20
CA PHE A 425 -21.53 16.17 -23.69
C PHE A 425 -21.98 14.72 -23.82
N ARG A 426 -23.24 14.42 -23.47
CA ARG A 426 -23.81 13.07 -23.60
C ARG A 426 -23.87 12.62 -25.06
N ALA A 427 -24.13 13.50 -26.02
CA ALA A 427 -24.24 13.16 -27.44
C ALA A 427 -22.91 12.69 -28.05
N GLU A 428 -21.78 13.09 -27.47
CA GLU A 428 -20.43 12.67 -27.89
C GLU A 428 -20.00 11.31 -27.31
N LEU A 429 -20.80 10.73 -26.40
CA LEU A 429 -20.49 9.44 -25.79
C LEU A 429 -21.05 8.27 -26.60
N ALA A 430 -20.24 7.24 -26.80
CA ALA A 430 -20.68 5.99 -27.40
C ALA A 430 -21.71 5.29 -26.50
N ALA A 431 -22.70 4.64 -27.12
CA ALA A 431 -23.70 3.88 -26.38
C ALA A 431 -23.03 2.72 -25.63
N ASN A 432 -23.12 2.73 -24.29
CA ASN A 432 -22.55 1.67 -23.47
C ASN A 432 -23.28 1.56 -22.12
N SER A 433 -23.77 0.37 -21.79
CA SER A 433 -24.49 0.17 -20.53
C SER A 433 -23.61 0.01 -19.30
N PHE A 434 -22.28 -0.15 -19.43
CA PHE A 434 -21.35 -0.30 -18.30
C PHE A 434 -21.05 0.99 -17.53
N GLY A 435 -21.85 2.04 -17.69
CA GLY A 435 -21.72 3.22 -16.85
C GLY A 435 -22.91 4.16 -16.93
N ALA A 436 -22.88 5.14 -16.05
CA ALA A 436 -23.88 6.21 -15.95
C ALA A 436 -23.20 7.58 -15.93
N LEU A 437 -23.93 8.58 -16.41
CA LEU A 437 -23.49 9.98 -16.46
C LEU A 437 -24.37 10.82 -15.52
N TYR A 438 -23.76 11.50 -14.55
CA TYR A 438 -24.44 12.33 -13.56
C TYR A 438 -24.26 13.84 -13.81
N PHE A 439 -25.31 14.59 -13.55
CA PHE A 439 -25.36 16.04 -13.72
C PHE A 439 -26.42 16.67 -12.80
N PRO A 440 -26.24 17.89 -12.29
CA PRO A 440 -25.04 18.74 -12.38
C PRO A 440 -24.01 18.38 -11.31
N TRP A 441 -22.90 19.13 -11.26
CA TRP A 441 -21.98 19.10 -10.13
C TRP A 441 -22.68 19.57 -8.85
N VAL A 442 -22.14 19.15 -7.70
CA VAL A 442 -22.70 19.50 -6.39
C VAL A 442 -21.84 20.58 -5.73
N LYS A 443 -22.45 21.41 -4.88
CA LYS A 443 -21.73 22.36 -4.02
C LYS A 443 -21.52 21.74 -2.65
N GLY A 444 -20.29 21.69 -2.18
CA GLY A 444 -19.92 21.11 -0.89
C GLY A 444 -18.88 21.96 -0.15
N ILE A 445 -18.47 21.49 1.02
CA ILE A 445 -17.43 22.14 1.82
C ILE A 445 -16.08 22.01 1.11
N ASP A 446 -15.31 23.10 1.09
CA ASP A 446 -13.93 23.07 0.65
C ASP A 446 -13.03 22.41 1.70
N LEU A 447 -12.61 21.18 1.44
CA LEU A 447 -11.73 20.43 2.34
C LEU A 447 -10.30 20.98 2.38
N THR A 448 -9.91 21.88 1.47
CA THR A 448 -8.62 22.58 1.54
C THR A 448 -8.64 23.72 2.57
N GLY A 449 -9.83 24.15 3.02
CA GLY A 449 -10.00 25.28 3.92
C GLY A 449 -9.70 26.65 3.30
N ARG A 450 -9.51 26.74 1.97
CA ARG A 450 -9.18 28.00 1.28
C ARG A 450 -10.41 28.88 1.08
N SER A 451 -11.58 28.27 0.91
CA SER A 451 -12.86 28.95 0.75
C SER A 451 -13.78 28.69 1.94
N GLN A 452 -14.42 29.75 2.45
CA GLN A 452 -15.56 29.61 3.37
C GLN A 452 -16.89 29.37 2.61
N ASP A 453 -16.93 29.73 1.32
CA ASP A 453 -18.08 29.50 0.46
C ASP A 453 -18.06 28.07 -0.11
N PRO A 454 -19.25 27.45 -0.34
CA PRO A 454 -19.33 26.13 -0.95
C PRO A 454 -18.69 26.08 -2.34
N VAL A 455 -17.83 25.08 -2.58
CA VAL A 455 -17.14 24.86 -3.85
C VAL A 455 -17.83 23.79 -4.68
N LEU A 456 -17.69 23.86 -6.01
CA LEU A 456 -18.17 22.83 -6.92
C LEU A 456 -17.29 21.57 -6.83
N LEU A 457 -17.93 20.43 -6.57
CA LEU A 457 -17.32 19.11 -6.46
C LEU A 457 -18.00 18.12 -7.43
N PRO A 458 -17.23 17.17 -7.98
CA PRO A 458 -17.75 16.16 -8.88
C PRO A 458 -18.75 15.21 -8.19
N PRO A 459 -19.87 14.86 -8.86
CA PRO A 459 -20.84 13.90 -8.36
C PRO A 459 -20.33 12.48 -8.08
N SER A 460 -19.32 12.02 -8.80
CA SER A 460 -18.93 10.60 -8.87
C SER A 460 -18.61 9.98 -7.51
N GLY A 461 -17.91 10.70 -6.62
CA GLY A 461 -17.65 10.26 -5.25
C GLY A 461 -18.93 10.09 -4.41
N TYR A 462 -19.83 11.06 -4.49
CA TYR A 462 -21.13 11.03 -3.80
C TYR A 462 -21.99 9.87 -4.29
N ILE A 463 -22.03 9.66 -5.60
CA ILE A 463 -22.84 8.63 -6.24
C ILE A 463 -22.29 7.23 -5.97
N ALA A 464 -20.98 7.03 -6.02
CA ALA A 464 -20.38 5.75 -5.66
C ALA A 464 -20.70 5.39 -4.19
N GLY A 465 -20.66 6.36 -3.28
CA GLY A 465 -21.08 6.16 -1.90
C GLY A 465 -22.58 5.88 -1.78
N LEU A 466 -23.43 6.64 -2.49
CA LEU A 466 -24.87 6.41 -2.52
C LEU A 466 -25.21 5.00 -3.03
N TYR A 467 -24.54 4.54 -4.08
CA TYR A 467 -24.66 3.16 -4.57
C TYR A 467 -24.34 2.17 -3.45
N ALA A 468 -23.22 2.35 -2.75
CA ALA A 468 -22.85 1.50 -1.63
C ALA A 468 -23.93 1.43 -0.55
N ARG A 469 -24.52 2.57 -0.19
CA ARG A 469 -25.56 2.66 0.83
C ARG A 469 -26.88 2.02 0.40
N VAL A 470 -27.33 2.29 -0.82
CA VAL A 470 -28.57 1.71 -1.36
C VAL A 470 -28.43 0.21 -1.52
N ASP A 471 -27.32 -0.25 -2.10
CA ASP A 471 -27.05 -1.67 -2.28
C ASP A 471 -27.05 -2.42 -0.94
N ALA A 472 -26.38 -1.87 0.08
CA ALA A 472 -26.31 -2.49 1.41
C ALA A 472 -27.68 -2.53 2.11
N ALA A 473 -28.54 -1.53 1.88
CA ALA A 473 -29.83 -1.44 2.55
C ALA A 473 -30.95 -2.16 1.80
N ARG A 474 -30.87 -2.24 0.47
CA ARG A 474 -32.02 -2.59 -0.39
C ARG A 474 -31.68 -3.51 -1.57
N GLY A 475 -30.41 -3.87 -1.70
CA GLY A 475 -29.90 -4.68 -2.81
C GLY A 475 -29.63 -3.87 -4.08
N VAL A 476 -28.67 -4.34 -4.87
CA VAL A 476 -28.19 -3.69 -6.10
C VAL A 476 -29.26 -3.57 -7.20
N TRP A 477 -30.28 -4.41 -7.14
CA TRP A 477 -31.45 -4.39 -8.04
C TRP A 477 -32.39 -3.21 -7.78
N LYS A 478 -32.20 -2.47 -6.68
CA LYS A 478 -32.95 -1.25 -6.44
C LYS A 478 -32.27 -0.05 -7.09
N ALA A 479 -33.06 0.74 -7.80
CA ALA A 479 -32.59 2.01 -8.35
C ALA A 479 -32.05 2.93 -7.22
N PRO A 480 -30.81 3.42 -7.33
CA PRO A 480 -30.26 4.41 -6.41
C PRO A 480 -30.72 5.83 -6.80
N ALA A 481 -32.03 5.99 -6.96
CA ALA A 481 -32.66 7.25 -7.33
C ALA A 481 -34.07 7.35 -6.74
N GLY A 482 -34.47 8.57 -6.39
CA GLY A 482 -35.74 8.85 -5.73
C GLY A 482 -35.60 9.91 -4.65
N THR A 483 -36.71 10.24 -3.99
CA THR A 483 -36.73 11.19 -2.86
C THR A 483 -36.15 10.60 -1.58
N ASP A 484 -35.92 9.29 -1.53
CA ASP A 484 -35.29 8.55 -0.44
C ASP A 484 -33.76 8.40 -0.60
N THR A 485 -33.19 8.85 -1.71
CA THR A 485 -31.75 8.73 -2.02
C THR A 485 -31.02 10.06 -1.92
N THR A 486 -30.97 10.58 -0.69
CA THR A 486 -30.33 11.86 -0.36
C THR A 486 -28.80 11.82 -0.52
N LEU A 487 -28.16 12.91 -0.93
CA LEU A 487 -26.72 13.03 -0.96
C LEU A 487 -26.26 13.76 0.31
N HIS A 488 -25.46 13.07 1.13
CA HIS A 488 -24.92 13.65 2.36
C HIS A 488 -23.79 14.64 2.02
N GLY A 489 -23.67 15.70 2.83
CA GLY A 489 -22.59 16.68 2.66
C GLY A 489 -22.75 17.61 1.45
N VAL A 490 -23.95 17.69 0.86
CA VAL A 490 -24.27 18.59 -0.26
C VAL A 490 -25.00 19.84 0.24
N LEU A 491 -24.44 21.01 -0.07
CA LEU A 491 -24.95 22.33 0.30
C LEU A 491 -25.69 23.02 -0.86
N GLY A 492 -25.58 22.49 -2.08
CA GLY A 492 -26.19 23.07 -3.28
C GLY A 492 -25.91 22.27 -4.53
N LEU A 493 -26.47 22.74 -5.64
CA LEU A 493 -26.19 22.22 -6.97
C LEU A 493 -25.51 23.33 -7.80
N GLY A 494 -24.71 22.92 -8.79
CA GLY A 494 -24.18 23.81 -9.81
C GLY A 494 -25.30 24.42 -10.67
N TYR A 495 -26.42 23.70 -10.81
CA TYR A 495 -27.61 24.12 -11.51
C TYR A 495 -28.87 23.55 -10.85
N GLU A 496 -29.90 24.37 -10.66
CA GLU A 496 -31.18 23.91 -10.11
C GLU A 496 -32.13 23.56 -11.26
N LEU A 497 -32.39 22.26 -11.46
CA LEU A 497 -33.16 21.78 -12.60
C LEU A 497 -34.66 21.96 -12.42
N THR A 498 -35.32 22.44 -13.47
CA THR A 498 -36.78 22.37 -13.63
C THR A 498 -37.23 20.95 -13.99
N ASP A 499 -38.53 20.69 -13.89
CA ASP A 499 -39.10 19.38 -14.27
C ASP A 499 -38.96 19.09 -15.77
N VAL A 500 -39.05 20.13 -16.61
CA VAL A 500 -38.92 20.02 -18.07
C VAL A 500 -37.48 19.64 -18.44
N GLU A 501 -36.49 20.37 -17.93
CA GLU A 501 -35.08 20.10 -18.20
C GLU A 501 -34.65 18.72 -17.71
N HIS A 502 -35.14 18.31 -16.53
CA HIS A 502 -34.94 16.96 -16.04
C HIS A 502 -35.57 15.90 -16.96
N GLY A 503 -36.78 16.15 -17.45
CA GLY A 503 -37.45 15.30 -18.45
C GLY A 503 -36.58 15.11 -19.68
N ASP A 504 -36.05 16.20 -20.23
CA ASP A 504 -35.19 16.17 -21.42
C ASP A 504 -33.90 15.38 -21.18
N LEU A 505 -33.19 15.66 -20.07
CA LEU A 505 -31.98 14.93 -19.68
C LEU A 505 -32.21 13.42 -19.56
N ASN A 506 -33.36 13.03 -19.00
CA ASN A 506 -33.74 11.62 -18.85
C ASN A 506 -33.93 10.91 -20.19
N THR A 507 -34.44 11.60 -21.21
CA THR A 507 -34.57 11.01 -22.55
C THR A 507 -33.21 10.71 -23.18
N LYS A 508 -32.17 11.48 -22.81
CA LYS A 508 -30.79 11.31 -23.31
C LYS A 508 -29.94 10.35 -22.46
N GLY A 509 -30.47 9.89 -21.33
CA GLY A 509 -29.77 8.98 -20.42
C GLY A 509 -28.79 9.69 -19.48
N VAL A 510 -29.01 10.99 -19.21
CA VAL A 510 -28.29 11.73 -18.18
C VAL A 510 -29.04 11.60 -16.85
N CYS A 511 -28.33 11.23 -15.78
CA CYS A 511 -28.90 11.11 -14.44
C CYS A 511 -28.87 12.46 -13.72
N ALA A 512 -30.06 13.04 -13.51
CA ALA A 512 -30.18 14.32 -12.83
C ALA A 512 -30.00 14.20 -11.31
N LEU A 513 -29.24 15.12 -10.73
CA LEU A 513 -29.26 15.44 -9.30
C LEU A 513 -30.20 16.64 -9.10
N ARG A 514 -31.09 16.55 -8.12
CA ARG A 514 -32.10 17.60 -7.88
C ARG A 514 -32.27 17.88 -6.41
N ARG A 515 -32.64 19.11 -6.10
CA ARG A 515 -33.03 19.53 -4.77
C ARG A 515 -34.56 19.51 -4.66
N PHE A 516 -35.05 18.89 -3.59
CA PHE A 516 -36.44 18.98 -3.18
C PHE A 516 -36.55 19.56 -1.76
N PRO A 517 -37.58 20.37 -1.46
CA PRO A 517 -37.69 21.04 -0.16
C PRO A 517 -37.62 20.11 1.06
N THR A 518 -38.20 18.91 0.98
CA THR A 518 -38.28 17.95 2.10
C THR A 518 -37.20 16.88 2.10
N SER A 519 -36.64 16.55 0.93
CA SER A 519 -35.63 15.50 0.77
C SER A 519 -34.20 16.04 0.65
N GLY A 520 -34.01 17.34 0.51
CA GLY A 520 -32.70 17.93 0.20
C GLY A 520 -32.25 17.55 -1.22
N VAL A 521 -30.93 17.44 -1.43
CA VAL A 521 -30.39 17.03 -2.73
C VAL A 521 -30.40 15.51 -2.86
N VAL A 522 -30.94 15.01 -3.96
CA VAL A 522 -31.07 13.57 -4.24
C VAL A 522 -30.56 13.23 -5.63
N ALA A 523 -30.15 11.97 -5.83
CA ALA A 523 -30.09 11.41 -7.16
C ALA A 523 -31.52 11.13 -7.65
N PHE A 524 -31.92 11.71 -8.78
CA PHE A 524 -33.27 11.59 -9.34
C PHE A 524 -33.29 10.92 -10.73
N GLY A 525 -32.19 10.27 -11.10
CA GLY A 525 -32.06 9.44 -12.28
C GLY A 525 -31.15 8.22 -12.04
N ALA A 526 -31.46 7.10 -12.70
CA ALA A 526 -30.72 5.84 -12.61
C ALA A 526 -30.62 5.17 -13.99
N ARG A 527 -30.13 5.92 -14.98
CA ARG A 527 -29.99 5.50 -16.38
C ARG A 527 -28.53 5.28 -16.76
N THR A 528 -28.28 4.31 -17.62
CA THR A 528 -26.97 4.08 -18.21
C THR A 528 -26.78 4.91 -19.47
N VAL A 529 -25.55 4.97 -19.98
CA VAL A 529 -25.24 5.61 -21.26
C VAL A 529 -25.48 4.70 -22.47
N ALA A 530 -26.17 3.57 -22.33
CA ALA A 530 -26.65 2.79 -23.50
C ALA A 530 -27.69 3.56 -24.33
N GLY A 531 -28.34 4.56 -23.72
CA GLY A 531 -29.35 5.39 -24.37
C GLY A 531 -30.76 4.81 -24.29
N PRO A 532 -31.77 5.55 -24.79
CA PRO A 532 -33.18 5.20 -24.61
C PRO A 532 -33.65 4.03 -25.50
N SER A 533 -32.91 3.71 -26.58
CA SER A 533 -33.24 2.63 -27.52
C SER A 533 -32.94 1.24 -26.98
N ASP A 534 -32.05 1.12 -25.98
CA ASP A 534 -31.72 -0.15 -25.35
C ASP A 534 -32.64 -0.39 -24.15
N ALA A 535 -33.82 -0.96 -24.41
CA ALA A 535 -34.85 -1.17 -23.39
C ALA A 535 -34.35 -2.04 -22.21
N ILE A 536 -33.46 -3.00 -22.49
CA ILE A 536 -32.93 -3.94 -21.49
C ILE A 536 -31.90 -3.25 -20.61
N TRP A 537 -30.92 -2.58 -21.22
CA TRP A 537 -29.76 -2.06 -20.50
C TRP A 537 -29.86 -0.59 -20.11
N ARG A 538 -31.02 0.04 -20.32
CA ARG A 538 -31.31 1.44 -19.98
C ARG A 538 -31.04 1.80 -18.53
N TYR A 539 -31.25 0.87 -17.60
CA TYR A 539 -31.29 1.18 -16.17
C TYR A 539 -30.05 0.67 -15.43
N VAL A 540 -29.48 1.56 -14.60
CA VAL A 540 -28.38 1.28 -13.68
C VAL A 540 -28.60 0.01 -12.85
N PRO A 541 -29.73 -0.14 -12.11
CA PRO A 541 -29.93 -1.33 -11.29
C PRO A 541 -29.92 -2.62 -12.10
N VAL A 542 -30.49 -2.63 -13.32
CA VAL A 542 -30.52 -3.82 -14.17
C VAL A 542 -29.10 -4.24 -14.56
N ARG A 543 -28.29 -3.29 -15.05
CA ARG A 543 -26.90 -3.60 -15.40
C ARG A 543 -26.10 -4.06 -14.20
N ARG A 544 -26.19 -3.37 -13.07
CA ARG A 544 -25.41 -3.68 -11.87
C ARG A 544 -25.84 -5.01 -11.24
N THR A 545 -27.12 -5.38 -11.29
CA THR A 545 -27.57 -6.73 -10.89
C THR A 545 -26.95 -7.82 -11.77
N VAL A 546 -26.89 -7.63 -13.08
CA VAL A 546 -26.23 -8.61 -13.96
C VAL A 546 -24.75 -8.76 -13.67
N ILE A 547 -24.06 -7.65 -13.41
CA ILE A 547 -22.65 -7.67 -13.01
C ILE A 547 -22.49 -8.48 -11.72
N MET A 548 -23.30 -8.18 -10.70
CA MET A 548 -23.29 -8.92 -9.43
C MET A 548 -23.56 -10.42 -9.62
N LEU A 549 -24.60 -10.80 -10.38
CA LEU A 549 -24.93 -12.19 -10.64
C LEU A 549 -23.79 -12.91 -11.35
N ARG A 550 -23.24 -12.30 -12.40
CA ARG A 550 -22.13 -12.88 -13.17
C ARG A 550 -20.93 -13.15 -12.28
N VAL A 551 -20.50 -12.17 -11.49
CA VAL A 551 -19.32 -12.29 -10.63
C VAL A 551 -19.55 -13.31 -9.51
N SER A 552 -20.71 -13.26 -8.85
CA SER A 552 -21.08 -14.18 -7.76
C SER A 552 -21.11 -15.63 -8.25
N ILE A 553 -21.76 -15.89 -9.38
CA ILE A 553 -21.86 -17.24 -9.94
C ILE A 553 -20.49 -17.71 -10.40
N TYR A 554 -19.73 -16.88 -11.14
CA TYR A 554 -18.40 -17.25 -11.64
C TYR A 554 -17.47 -17.75 -10.52
N TYR A 555 -17.40 -17.02 -9.40
CA TYR A 555 -16.56 -17.44 -8.27
C TYR A 555 -17.15 -18.63 -7.51
N GLY A 556 -18.46 -18.68 -7.32
CA GLY A 556 -19.09 -19.77 -6.57
C GLY A 556 -19.13 -21.12 -7.29
N ILE A 557 -18.93 -21.16 -8.61
CA ILE A 557 -18.86 -22.41 -9.38
C ILE A 557 -17.44 -22.88 -9.68
N GLN A 558 -16.40 -22.26 -9.11
CA GLN A 558 -14.99 -22.63 -9.40
C GLN A 558 -14.67 -24.11 -9.11
N TRP A 559 -15.41 -24.76 -8.22
CA TRP A 559 -15.26 -26.20 -7.92
C TRP A 559 -15.58 -27.10 -9.13
N ALA A 560 -16.46 -26.68 -10.04
CA ALA A 560 -16.90 -27.46 -11.21
C ALA A 560 -15.76 -27.78 -12.20
N VAL A 561 -14.62 -27.08 -12.12
CA VAL A 561 -13.44 -27.35 -12.95
C VAL A 561 -12.90 -28.77 -12.74
N PHE A 562 -13.11 -29.34 -11.56
CA PHE A 562 -12.56 -30.65 -11.17
C PHE A 562 -13.52 -31.81 -11.34
N GLU A 563 -14.75 -31.55 -11.78
CA GLU A 563 -15.78 -32.55 -11.94
C GLU A 563 -15.89 -33.04 -13.40
N PRO A 564 -16.28 -34.30 -13.63
CA PRO A 564 -16.62 -34.79 -14.96
C PRO A 564 -17.75 -33.97 -15.60
N ASN A 565 -17.59 -33.60 -16.87
CA ASN A 565 -18.59 -32.82 -17.59
C ASN A 565 -19.77 -33.68 -18.09
N ASP A 566 -20.65 -34.07 -17.17
CA ASP A 566 -21.84 -34.87 -17.43
C ASP A 566 -23.05 -34.44 -16.56
N GLU A 567 -24.19 -35.14 -16.71
CA GLU A 567 -25.46 -34.80 -16.05
C GLU A 567 -25.37 -34.67 -14.51
N PRO A 568 -24.62 -35.52 -13.78
CA PRO A 568 -24.32 -35.29 -12.37
C PRO A 568 -23.79 -33.88 -12.06
N LEU A 569 -22.77 -33.40 -12.78
CA LEU A 569 -22.24 -32.04 -12.62
C LEU A 569 -23.31 -30.99 -12.96
N TRP A 570 -24.01 -31.16 -14.08
CA TRP A 570 -25.03 -30.21 -14.54
C TRP A 570 -26.18 -30.08 -13.53
N SER A 571 -26.59 -31.19 -12.90
CA SER A 571 -27.57 -31.21 -11.81
C SER A 571 -27.07 -30.43 -10.58
N GLN A 572 -25.81 -30.64 -10.16
CA GLN A 572 -25.23 -29.90 -9.04
C GLN A 572 -25.13 -28.40 -9.33
N LEU A 573 -24.76 -28.00 -10.55
CA LEU A 573 -24.74 -26.61 -10.99
C LEU A 573 -26.14 -25.98 -10.93
N ARG A 574 -27.17 -26.67 -11.45
CA ARG A 574 -28.57 -26.19 -11.37
C ARG A 574 -29.03 -26.02 -9.92
N LEU A 575 -28.73 -26.97 -9.05
CA LEU A 575 -29.10 -26.90 -7.63
C LEU A 575 -28.40 -25.74 -6.90
N SER A 576 -27.08 -25.61 -7.11
CA SER A 576 -26.25 -24.57 -6.50
C SER A 576 -26.72 -23.17 -6.87
N ILE A 577 -26.81 -22.90 -8.18
CA ILE A 577 -27.22 -21.60 -8.70
C ILE A 577 -28.70 -21.35 -8.44
N GLY A 578 -29.55 -22.38 -8.54
CA GLY A 578 -30.98 -22.29 -8.24
C GLY A 578 -31.26 -21.90 -6.78
N SER A 579 -30.49 -22.43 -5.84
CA SER A 579 -30.57 -22.06 -4.41
C SER A 579 -30.16 -20.60 -4.17
N PHE A 580 -29.09 -20.15 -4.83
CA PHE A 580 -28.64 -18.76 -4.79
C PHE A 580 -29.70 -17.79 -5.34
N MET A 581 -30.20 -18.07 -6.54
CA MET A 581 -31.24 -17.27 -7.19
C MET A 581 -32.54 -17.25 -6.37
N SER A 582 -32.91 -18.36 -5.74
CA SER A 582 -34.06 -18.44 -4.82
C SER A 582 -33.88 -17.53 -3.60
N THR A 583 -32.65 -17.44 -3.07
CA THR A 583 -32.34 -16.55 -1.96
C THR A 583 -32.47 -15.09 -2.36
N LEU A 584 -31.98 -14.73 -3.55
CA LEU A 584 -32.15 -13.37 -4.10
C LEU A 584 -33.63 -13.04 -4.38
N PHE A 585 -34.41 -14.00 -4.89
CA PHE A 585 -35.85 -13.82 -5.10
C PHE A 585 -36.58 -13.52 -3.78
N ARG A 586 -36.27 -14.25 -2.70
CA ARG A 586 -36.82 -13.97 -1.36
C ARG A 586 -36.43 -12.58 -0.82
N GLN A 587 -35.29 -12.04 -1.26
CA GLN A 587 -34.85 -10.68 -0.94
C GLN A 587 -35.49 -9.60 -1.86
N GLY A 588 -36.36 -10.00 -2.80
CA GLY A 588 -37.04 -9.11 -3.72
C GLY A 588 -36.19 -8.67 -4.91
N ALA A 589 -35.17 -9.46 -5.30
CA ALA A 589 -34.27 -9.11 -6.39
C ALA A 589 -34.90 -9.17 -7.78
N PHE A 590 -35.93 -9.99 -7.94
CA PHE A 590 -36.57 -10.31 -9.22
C PHE A 590 -38.08 -10.06 -9.14
N GLN A 591 -38.71 -9.78 -10.29
CA GLN A 591 -40.16 -9.74 -10.41
C GLN A 591 -40.76 -11.15 -10.42
N GLY A 592 -42.09 -11.25 -10.33
CA GLY A 592 -42.81 -12.52 -10.34
C GLY A 592 -43.32 -12.91 -8.96
N SER A 593 -44.37 -13.73 -8.95
CA SER A 593 -44.97 -14.30 -7.75
C SER A 593 -44.40 -15.68 -7.40
N THR A 594 -43.84 -16.35 -8.40
CA THR A 594 -43.23 -17.68 -8.28
C THR A 594 -41.77 -17.65 -8.75
N THR A 595 -40.97 -18.62 -8.30
CA THR A 595 -39.56 -18.74 -8.72
C THR A 595 -39.41 -18.90 -10.24
N THR A 596 -40.32 -19.62 -10.89
CA THR A 596 -40.33 -19.85 -12.35
C THR A 596 -40.68 -18.61 -13.16
N GLU A 597 -41.48 -17.69 -12.60
CA GLU A 597 -41.71 -16.37 -13.21
C GLU A 597 -40.51 -15.43 -12.99
N ALA A 598 -39.73 -15.67 -11.92
CA ALA A 598 -38.68 -14.79 -11.47
C ALA A 598 -37.33 -15.08 -12.10
N PHE A 599 -36.96 -16.35 -12.24
CA PHE A 599 -35.68 -16.77 -12.80
C PHE A 599 -35.73 -18.19 -13.34
N PHE A 600 -34.75 -18.53 -14.18
CA PHE A 600 -34.47 -19.90 -14.57
C PHE A 600 -32.96 -20.16 -14.55
N VAL A 601 -32.60 -21.43 -14.34
CA VAL A 601 -31.22 -21.93 -14.46
C VAL A 601 -31.26 -23.16 -15.35
N LYS A 602 -30.61 -23.08 -16.51
CA LYS A 602 -30.53 -24.18 -17.47
C LYS A 602 -29.07 -24.63 -17.61
N CYS A 603 -28.84 -25.91 -17.39
CA CYS A 603 -27.57 -26.60 -17.63
C CYS A 603 -27.93 -28.05 -17.96
N ASP A 604 -27.84 -28.40 -19.23
CA ASP A 604 -28.21 -29.70 -19.78
C ASP A 604 -27.59 -29.87 -21.18
N ALA A 605 -27.95 -30.94 -21.88
CA ALA A 605 -27.48 -31.23 -23.23
C ALA A 605 -27.92 -30.20 -24.28
N ASP A 606 -28.95 -29.37 -24.02
CA ASP A 606 -29.32 -28.28 -24.93
C ASP A 606 -28.37 -27.09 -24.77
N THR A 607 -27.86 -26.83 -23.56
CA THR A 607 -26.90 -25.73 -23.33
C THR A 607 -25.46 -26.15 -23.60
N THR A 608 -25.12 -27.42 -23.37
CA THR A 608 -23.77 -27.98 -23.48
C THR A 608 -23.74 -29.11 -24.52
N THR A 609 -23.23 -28.79 -25.71
CA THR A 609 -23.16 -29.76 -26.82
C THR A 609 -22.03 -30.77 -26.62
N GLN A 610 -22.06 -31.90 -27.35
CA GLN A 610 -20.94 -32.86 -27.31
C GLN A 610 -19.59 -32.21 -27.66
N ALA A 611 -19.57 -31.29 -28.63
CA ALA A 611 -18.37 -30.54 -28.98
C ALA A 611 -17.90 -29.58 -27.88
N ASP A 612 -18.79 -29.12 -26.99
CA ASP A 612 -18.41 -28.41 -25.77
C ASP A 612 -17.79 -29.37 -24.76
N ILE A 613 -18.41 -30.53 -24.53
CA ILE A 613 -17.92 -31.58 -23.63
C ILE A 613 -16.51 -32.04 -24.03
N ASP A 614 -16.27 -32.30 -25.31
CA ASP A 614 -14.98 -32.74 -25.83
C ASP A 614 -13.88 -31.68 -25.61
N ARG A 615 -14.25 -30.39 -25.62
CA ARG A 615 -13.36 -29.26 -25.29
C ARG A 615 -13.27 -29.00 -23.77
N GLY A 616 -13.98 -29.78 -22.97
CA GLY A 616 -14.10 -29.61 -21.52
C GLY A 616 -14.82 -28.32 -21.18
N VAL A 617 -15.84 -27.90 -21.91
CA VAL A 617 -16.63 -26.68 -21.64
C VAL A 617 -18.02 -27.08 -21.15
N VAL A 618 -18.45 -26.51 -20.02
CA VAL A 618 -19.83 -26.56 -19.53
C VAL A 618 -20.47 -25.18 -19.69
N ASN A 619 -21.72 -25.15 -20.18
CA ASN A 619 -22.47 -23.93 -20.40
C ASN A 619 -23.71 -23.89 -19.51
N VAL A 620 -23.81 -22.83 -18.71
CA VAL A 620 -24.96 -22.54 -17.85
C VAL A 620 -25.65 -21.27 -18.35
N GLU A 621 -26.95 -21.34 -18.55
CA GLU A 621 -27.80 -20.19 -18.88
C GLU A 621 -28.66 -19.83 -17.67
N VAL A 622 -28.52 -18.59 -17.21
CA VAL A 622 -29.23 -18.06 -16.06
C VAL A 622 -30.06 -16.85 -16.51
N GLY A 623 -31.38 -16.97 -16.45
CA GLY A 623 -32.29 -15.87 -16.76
C GLY A 623 -32.96 -15.32 -15.51
N PHE A 624 -33.25 -14.02 -15.46
CA PHE A 624 -34.06 -13.41 -14.40
C PHE A 624 -34.95 -12.28 -14.90
N ALA A 625 -36.03 -12.00 -14.17
CA ALA A 625 -36.97 -10.91 -14.42
C ALA A 625 -36.60 -9.65 -13.59
N PRO A 626 -36.18 -8.53 -14.20
CA PRO A 626 -35.73 -7.33 -13.49
C PRO A 626 -36.89 -6.49 -12.92
N VAL A 627 -36.65 -5.73 -11.83
CA VAL A 627 -37.67 -5.00 -11.03
C VAL A 627 -38.39 -3.83 -11.75
N LYS A 628 -38.06 -3.45 -13.00
CA LYS A 628 -38.83 -2.49 -13.88
C LYS A 628 -38.59 -2.82 -15.37
N PRO A 629 -39.52 -2.53 -16.30
CA PRO A 629 -39.97 -3.48 -17.30
C PRO A 629 -38.94 -3.73 -18.40
N ALA A 630 -38.42 -4.95 -18.42
CA ALA A 630 -37.78 -5.57 -19.55
C ALA A 630 -38.08 -7.08 -19.51
N GLU A 631 -38.08 -7.72 -20.67
CA GLU A 631 -38.13 -9.17 -20.84
C GLU A 631 -36.94 -9.83 -20.11
N PHE A 632 -36.99 -11.15 -19.86
CA PHE A 632 -35.96 -11.89 -19.13
C PHE A 632 -34.55 -11.51 -19.58
N VAL A 633 -33.70 -11.16 -18.62
CA VAL A 633 -32.29 -10.89 -18.88
C VAL A 633 -31.54 -12.20 -18.75
N VAL A 634 -31.02 -12.71 -19.87
CA VAL A 634 -30.27 -13.96 -19.92
C VAL A 634 -28.77 -13.69 -19.77
N VAL A 635 -28.15 -14.35 -18.79
CA VAL A 635 -26.72 -14.37 -18.53
C VAL A 635 -26.19 -15.77 -18.86
N LYS A 636 -25.35 -15.86 -19.88
CA LYS A 636 -24.65 -17.10 -20.23
C LYS A 636 -23.29 -17.13 -19.55
N ILE A 637 -23.00 -18.23 -18.87
CA ILE A 637 -21.75 -18.48 -18.14
C ILE A 637 -21.16 -19.77 -18.69
N SER A 638 -19.89 -19.72 -19.10
CA SER A 638 -19.17 -20.88 -19.61
C SER A 638 -17.93 -21.13 -18.76
N GLN A 639 -17.68 -22.39 -18.40
CA GLN A 639 -16.54 -22.77 -17.57
C GLN A 639 -15.85 -24.02 -18.14
N LYS A 640 -14.54 -24.12 -17.93
CA LYS A 640 -13.77 -25.30 -18.33
C LYS A 640 -13.88 -26.38 -17.24
N ALA A 641 -14.44 -27.54 -17.54
CA ALA A 641 -14.67 -28.68 -16.66
C ALA A 641 -13.75 -29.87 -16.99
N GLY A 642 -13.67 -30.85 -16.07
CA GLY A 642 -12.89 -32.07 -16.23
C GLY A 642 -13.48 -33.00 -17.30
N GLN A 643 -12.62 -33.74 -18.00
CA GLN A 643 -13.07 -34.74 -18.97
C GLN A 643 -13.50 -36.01 -18.24
N ALA A 644 -14.66 -36.57 -18.62
CA ALA A 644 -15.10 -37.87 -18.13
C ALA A 644 -14.07 -38.95 -18.53
N SER A 645 -13.63 -39.76 -17.57
CA SER A 645 -12.79 -40.92 -17.85
C SER A 645 -13.65 -41.97 -18.54
N SER A 646 -13.18 -42.49 -19.68
CA SER A 646 -13.84 -43.60 -20.40
C SER A 646 -13.64 -44.93 -19.69
#